data_AF-A0A0Q6M7D3-F1
#
_entry.id   AF-A0A0Q6M7D3-F1
#
_cell.length_a   1.000
_cell.length_b   1.000
_cell.length_c   1.000
_cell.angle_alpha   90.00
_cell.angle_beta   90.00
_cell.angle_gamma   90.00
#
_symmetry.space_group_name_H-M   'P 1'
#
loop_
_entity.id
_entity.type
_entity.pdbx_description
1 polymer ?
#
loop_
_entity_poly.entity_id
_entity_poly.type
_entity_poly.pdbx_seq_one_letter_code
_entity_poly.pdbx_strand_id
1 'polypeptide(L)'
;MLGDGSPKAPLVVETRLDLDSGKLASATRLYLLCHRCGFYGAPEFEALNATPPKVKASLRVLGGTDAAGEAQVPWVDITDQTVTLADNERVHGGVNGGFFTTRITLALDAATRARLVAWPKGNRIQFRFNGTDGESNGFRVLDVQLRNDADASLASNPVVRVDPLVEKNAGQAMTGDVEPGRALWSARGALAKSPLVSRKLQAACSSCHAEDGRDLQYFNYSNNAIVQRSRYHGLSETQGRQIAAFLRYTLQGVPHAAKARPWNPPYQPGPGLDCSGIGCETKWAAGAGLEAVLDNAADATKALFGKPLSGALSVTQAEVDKVMDPAATMNAREMQIPMQFPDWNAWLPTTHPYDVWPSTTEGSFEAGAKFSAADGKKDPNGKYKALLAWLTAHMNPNGVHGDWSHLKVDERVQIKAMFTQAGWEGYNYLGGGRGNHIAASGQYGAQVGAANLQKLASAATTATNPAAFTTNAFIERSVASMLHWNAVKQWEMAQVYGLEGNQQWFIGDKDPATGAWKGRGEAHGWPFNSVSLFFLAPHMVYQQDTDGTGKITREWYDAWEAGNIVGSYYRTNQWYQLQMSVNPGGQSDWVNFSMDWPYLTAFDDYLGMKVGTATPAAKAANDTHYVRLLQARIKSAQYVNNGIVLYDPAQPDLFANRGRYGRGQVAKHLAVASFIDTASNNGKAQSRYRFLDELSPGLYPRVVNGAISQFNALYSQTAASAWRRCDPDNSQLGEPEPWAGFRYCLDAQRTPLGQAADGSYFMNQVNYRATTEQAEQYGLWKATQMGADPARLKVWSDWIDRMWPKP
;
A
#
# COMPACT_ATOMS: atom_id res chain seq x y z
N MET A 1 -1.61 -16.73 -18.34
CA MET A 1 -2.09 -18.06 -17.92
C MET A 1 -3.36 -17.86 -17.11
N LEU A 2 -4.55 -17.86 -17.73
CA LEU A 2 -5.82 -17.71 -17.00
C LEU A 2 -6.75 -18.84 -17.43
N GLY A 3 -7.35 -19.52 -16.47
CA GLY A 3 -8.29 -20.62 -16.71
C GLY A 3 -9.49 -20.55 -15.77
N ASP A 4 -10.31 -21.59 -15.81
CA ASP A 4 -11.46 -21.70 -14.91
C ASP A 4 -11.07 -22.01 -13.47
N GLY A 5 -9.80 -22.35 -13.17
CA GLY A 5 -9.30 -22.57 -11.82
C GLY A 5 -9.30 -24.03 -11.35
N SER A 6 -9.83 -24.96 -12.14
CA SER A 6 -9.93 -26.37 -11.73
C SER A 6 -8.55 -27.03 -11.55
N PRO A 7 -8.22 -27.57 -10.35
CA PRO A 7 -6.97 -28.32 -10.16
C PRO A 7 -6.99 -29.69 -10.85
N LYS A 8 -8.17 -30.18 -11.26
CA LYS A 8 -8.32 -31.46 -11.97
C LYS A 8 -7.90 -31.38 -13.45
N ALA A 9 -7.90 -30.17 -14.01
CA ALA A 9 -7.49 -29.92 -15.39
C ALA A 9 -6.54 -28.70 -15.43
N PRO A 10 -5.27 -28.86 -14.99
CA PRO A 10 -4.30 -27.77 -15.01
C PRO A 10 -4.15 -27.14 -16.40
N LEU A 11 -4.17 -25.81 -16.46
CA LEU A 11 -4.02 -25.09 -17.72
C LEU A 11 -2.55 -25.06 -18.13
N VAL A 12 -2.25 -25.58 -19.32
CA VAL A 12 -0.93 -25.48 -19.95
C VAL A 12 -1.01 -24.51 -21.15
N VAL A 13 -0.03 -23.62 -21.26
CA VAL A 13 0.15 -22.73 -22.42
C VAL A 13 1.62 -22.71 -22.77
N GLU A 14 1.88 -22.54 -24.05
CA GLU A 14 3.21 -22.56 -24.61
C GLU A 14 3.59 -21.22 -25.23
N THR A 15 4.88 -20.90 -25.18
CA THR A 15 5.51 -19.86 -25.98
C THR A 15 6.76 -20.41 -26.66
N ARG A 16 7.28 -19.65 -27.63
CA ARG A 16 8.45 -20.02 -28.41
C ARG A 16 9.48 -18.90 -28.41
N LEU A 17 10.75 -19.27 -28.20
CA LEU A 17 11.90 -18.39 -28.29
C LEU A 17 12.86 -18.88 -29.38
N ASP A 18 13.17 -18.00 -30.32
CA ASP A 18 14.06 -18.29 -31.44
C ASP A 18 15.50 -17.92 -31.05
N LEU A 19 16.43 -18.86 -31.25
CA LEU A 19 17.85 -18.70 -30.96
C LEU A 19 18.68 -18.87 -32.22
N ASP A 20 19.59 -17.93 -32.49
CA ASP A 20 20.57 -18.10 -33.56
C ASP A 20 21.55 -19.23 -33.21
N SER A 21 22.05 -19.95 -34.21
CA SER A 21 22.94 -21.12 -34.01
C SER A 21 24.17 -20.79 -33.16
N GLY A 22 24.79 -19.63 -33.37
CA GLY A 22 25.94 -19.16 -32.60
C GLY A 22 25.66 -18.82 -31.13
N LYS A 23 24.38 -18.69 -30.74
CA LYS A 23 23.98 -18.34 -29.37
C LYS A 23 23.58 -19.55 -28.53
N LEU A 24 23.34 -20.72 -29.14
CA LEU A 24 22.86 -21.92 -28.44
C LEU A 24 23.72 -22.32 -27.24
N ALA A 25 25.04 -22.41 -27.46
CA ALA A 25 25.98 -22.82 -26.41
C ALA A 25 26.07 -21.82 -25.25
N SER A 26 25.68 -20.55 -25.49
CA SER A 26 25.71 -19.49 -24.48
C SER A 26 24.43 -19.37 -23.66
N ALA A 27 23.36 -20.10 -24.00
CA ALA A 27 22.11 -20.06 -23.26
C ALA A 27 22.22 -20.88 -21.96
N THR A 28 22.31 -20.19 -20.83
CA THR A 28 22.56 -20.80 -19.53
C THR A 28 21.38 -20.70 -18.57
N ARG A 29 20.43 -19.78 -18.83
CA ARG A 29 19.27 -19.55 -17.94
C ARG A 29 18.00 -19.14 -18.70
N LEU A 30 16.85 -19.49 -18.14
CA LEU A 30 15.55 -18.94 -18.50
C LEU A 30 15.18 -17.84 -17.49
N TYR A 31 14.91 -16.64 -17.98
CA TYR A 31 14.43 -15.51 -17.19
C TYR A 31 12.93 -15.30 -17.42
N LEU A 32 12.20 -14.96 -16.36
CA LEU A 32 10.79 -14.58 -16.39
C LEU A 32 10.56 -13.31 -15.57
N LEU A 33 9.70 -12.43 -16.07
CA LEU A 33 8.98 -11.47 -15.23
C LEU A 33 7.59 -12.05 -14.96
N CYS A 34 7.35 -12.56 -13.75
CA CYS A 34 6.11 -13.24 -13.41
C CYS A 34 5.25 -12.42 -12.44
N HIS A 35 3.99 -12.19 -12.82
CA HIS A 35 2.99 -11.58 -11.97
C HIS A 35 2.07 -12.64 -11.37
N ARG A 36 2.01 -12.63 -10.03
CA ARG A 36 1.26 -13.51 -9.14
C ARG A 36 1.55 -15.00 -9.36
N CYS A 37 2.83 -15.35 -9.49
CA CYS A 37 3.30 -16.75 -9.54
C CYS A 37 3.10 -17.51 -8.21
N GLY A 38 2.90 -16.79 -7.10
CA GLY A 38 2.56 -17.33 -5.78
C GLY A 38 1.08 -17.22 -5.40
N PHE A 39 0.75 -17.76 -4.22
CA PHE A 39 -0.53 -17.54 -3.53
C PHE A 39 -0.33 -16.46 -2.44
N TYR A 40 -1.24 -15.49 -2.40
CA TYR A 40 -1.15 -14.30 -1.53
C TYR A 40 -2.39 -14.12 -0.66
N GLY A 41 -3.41 -14.94 -0.89
CA GLY A 41 -4.72 -14.86 -0.26
C GLY A 41 -4.81 -15.55 1.09
N ALA A 42 -5.94 -15.36 1.75
CA ALA A 42 -6.27 -16.15 2.92
C ALA A 42 -6.60 -17.58 2.46
N PRO A 43 -6.15 -18.63 3.18
CA PRO A 43 -6.47 -19.99 2.79
C PRO A 43 -7.98 -20.24 2.88
N GLU A 44 -8.48 -21.04 1.94
CA GLU A 44 -9.88 -21.48 1.90
C GLU A 44 -10.23 -22.26 3.18
N PHE A 45 -11.42 -22.02 3.70
CA PHE A 45 -11.91 -22.56 4.97
C PHE A 45 -13.16 -23.44 4.81
N GLU A 46 -13.90 -23.29 3.71
CA GLU A 46 -15.12 -24.06 3.45
C GLU A 46 -14.81 -25.49 2.99
N ALA A 47 -15.84 -26.34 2.92
CA ALA A 47 -15.70 -27.70 2.40
C ALA A 47 -15.29 -27.69 0.91
N LEU A 48 -14.27 -28.48 0.57
CA LEU A 48 -13.63 -28.48 -0.74
C LEU A 48 -14.11 -29.64 -1.62
N ASN A 49 -14.43 -29.33 -2.88
CA ASN A 49 -14.75 -30.32 -3.93
C ASN A 49 -13.50 -30.92 -4.61
N ALA A 50 -12.33 -30.33 -4.36
CA ALA A 50 -11.03 -30.78 -4.84
C ALA A 50 -9.92 -30.25 -3.94
N THR A 51 -8.79 -30.96 -3.87
CA THR A 51 -7.62 -30.51 -3.11
C THR A 51 -6.94 -29.33 -3.84
N PRO A 52 -6.78 -28.16 -3.19
CA PRO A 52 -5.99 -27.07 -3.74
C PRO A 52 -4.51 -27.48 -3.92
N PRO A 53 -3.83 -27.05 -4.98
CA PRO A 53 -2.40 -27.30 -5.13
C PRO A 53 -1.60 -26.45 -4.15
N LYS A 54 -0.44 -26.96 -3.69
CA LYS A 54 0.49 -26.20 -2.85
C LYS A 54 1.36 -25.21 -3.64
N VAL A 55 1.60 -25.52 -4.91
CA VAL A 55 2.37 -24.70 -5.85
C VAL A 55 1.44 -24.21 -6.93
N LYS A 56 1.40 -22.90 -7.16
CA LYS A 56 0.50 -22.30 -8.15
C LYS A 56 0.97 -22.50 -9.60
N ALA A 57 2.27 -22.35 -9.83
CA ALA A 57 2.86 -22.30 -11.16
C ALA A 57 4.01 -23.29 -11.32
N SER A 58 4.05 -23.95 -12.47
CA SER A 58 5.19 -24.78 -12.91
C SER A 58 5.57 -24.40 -14.34
N LEU A 59 6.79 -24.71 -14.75
CA LEU A 59 7.27 -24.50 -16.12
C LEU A 59 8.16 -25.65 -16.58
N ARG A 60 8.36 -25.77 -17.90
CA ARG A 60 9.40 -26.63 -18.46
C ARG A 60 9.93 -26.10 -19.78
N VAL A 61 11.20 -26.37 -20.05
CA VAL A 61 11.87 -26.04 -21.31
C VAL A 61 11.97 -27.31 -22.14
N LEU A 62 11.10 -27.40 -23.15
CA LEU A 62 11.06 -28.51 -24.09
C LEU A 62 12.17 -28.38 -25.15
N GLY A 63 12.56 -27.15 -25.50
CA GLY A 63 13.50 -26.93 -26.60
C GLY A 63 12.91 -27.41 -27.92
N GLY A 64 13.67 -28.20 -28.68
CA GLY A 64 13.24 -28.84 -29.92
C GLY A 64 12.64 -30.25 -29.76
N THR A 65 12.28 -30.65 -28.53
CA THR A 65 11.66 -31.95 -28.27
C THR A 65 10.33 -32.08 -29.03
N ASP A 66 10.12 -33.23 -29.67
CA ASP A 66 8.88 -33.55 -30.38
C ASP A 66 7.74 -33.87 -29.41
N ALA A 67 6.52 -33.94 -29.93
CA ALA A 67 5.33 -34.20 -29.11
C ALA A 67 5.39 -35.54 -28.35
N ALA A 68 6.03 -36.56 -28.92
CA ALA A 68 6.17 -37.88 -28.32
C ALA A 68 7.14 -37.89 -27.11
N GLY A 69 8.14 -36.99 -27.13
CA GLY A 69 9.13 -36.79 -26.07
C GLY A 69 8.72 -35.78 -25.00
N GLU A 70 7.58 -35.09 -25.14
CA GLU A 70 7.15 -34.08 -24.19
C GLU A 70 6.86 -34.64 -22.79
N ALA A 71 6.27 -35.84 -22.70
CA ALA A 71 5.89 -36.42 -21.42
C ALA A 71 7.10 -36.73 -20.51
N GLN A 72 8.28 -36.87 -21.10
CA GLN A 72 9.54 -37.24 -20.46
C GLN A 72 10.31 -36.00 -19.95
N VAL A 73 9.91 -34.78 -20.37
CA VAL A 73 10.51 -33.54 -19.86
C VAL A 73 9.78 -33.13 -18.57
N PRO A 74 10.48 -33.12 -17.42
CA PRO A 74 9.85 -32.87 -16.13
C PRO A 74 9.37 -31.42 -16.01
N TRP A 75 8.31 -31.24 -15.23
CA TRP A 75 7.88 -29.93 -14.76
C TRP A 75 8.79 -29.46 -13.63
N VAL A 76 9.16 -28.18 -13.67
CA VAL A 76 9.83 -27.48 -12.58
C VAL A 76 8.80 -26.58 -11.92
N ASP A 77 8.48 -26.88 -10.67
CA ASP A 77 7.64 -26.02 -9.84
C ASP A 77 8.33 -24.68 -9.60
N ILE A 78 7.57 -23.57 -9.55
CA ILE A 78 8.12 -22.25 -9.24
C ILE A 78 8.03 -22.04 -7.72
N THR A 79 9.12 -22.31 -7.02
CA THR A 79 9.26 -22.12 -5.57
C THR A 79 10.64 -21.54 -5.24
N ASP A 80 10.83 -21.01 -4.04
CA ASP A 80 12.11 -20.44 -3.61
C ASP A 80 13.28 -21.47 -3.62
N GLN A 81 12.99 -22.76 -3.70
CA GLN A 81 13.99 -23.84 -3.77
C GLN A 81 14.44 -24.18 -5.20
N THR A 82 13.59 -23.91 -6.20
CA THR A 82 13.79 -24.37 -7.58
C THR A 82 14.17 -23.25 -8.54
N VAL A 83 13.87 -22.00 -8.18
CA VAL A 83 14.20 -20.82 -8.96
C VAL A 83 15.00 -19.82 -8.12
N THR A 84 15.73 -18.94 -8.79
CA THR A 84 16.40 -17.80 -8.16
C THR A 84 15.59 -16.53 -8.41
N LEU A 85 15.30 -15.80 -7.34
CA LEU A 85 14.67 -14.48 -7.41
C LEU A 85 15.73 -13.38 -7.39
N ALA A 86 15.41 -12.24 -7.99
CA ALA A 86 16.20 -11.03 -7.76
C ALA A 86 16.21 -10.65 -6.27
N ASP A 87 17.27 -9.96 -5.84
CA ASP A 87 17.61 -9.82 -4.43
C ASP A 87 16.50 -9.18 -3.59
N ASN A 88 15.89 -8.09 -4.09
CA ASN A 88 14.79 -7.43 -3.40
C ASN A 88 13.60 -8.38 -3.20
N GLU A 89 13.17 -9.10 -4.23
CA GLU A 89 12.06 -10.05 -4.13
C GLU A 89 12.38 -11.20 -3.17
N ARG A 90 13.62 -11.70 -3.18
CA ARG A 90 14.08 -12.79 -2.31
C ARG A 90 14.07 -12.39 -0.83
N VAL A 91 14.68 -11.25 -0.49
CA VAL A 91 14.80 -10.83 0.93
C VAL A 91 13.48 -10.34 1.52
N HIS A 92 12.50 -10.01 0.68
CA HIS A 92 11.14 -9.64 1.09
C HIS A 92 10.12 -10.79 1.04
N GLY A 93 10.59 -12.03 1.25
CA GLY A 93 9.72 -13.18 1.49
C GLY A 93 9.47 -14.09 0.29
N GLY A 94 10.20 -13.93 -0.81
CA GLY A 94 10.24 -14.91 -1.90
C GLY A 94 9.02 -14.89 -2.84
N VAL A 95 8.72 -16.04 -3.48
CA VAL A 95 7.64 -16.19 -4.48
C VAL A 95 6.27 -15.84 -3.88
N ASN A 96 6.04 -16.15 -2.60
CA ASN A 96 4.82 -15.80 -1.85
C ASN A 96 5.05 -14.59 -0.93
N GLY A 97 6.06 -13.76 -1.24
CA GLY A 97 6.52 -12.62 -0.46
C GLY A 97 5.69 -11.35 -0.66
N GLY A 98 6.34 -10.21 -0.38
CA GLY A 98 5.73 -8.90 -0.52
C GLY A 98 5.49 -8.44 -1.97
N PHE A 99 6.23 -9.00 -2.94
CA PHE A 99 6.12 -8.63 -4.35
C PHE A 99 5.05 -9.47 -5.06
N PHE A 100 4.10 -8.79 -5.71
CA PHE A 100 3.12 -9.42 -6.60
C PHE A 100 3.69 -9.73 -7.97
N THR A 101 4.67 -8.95 -8.45
CA THR A 101 5.42 -9.26 -9.67
C THR A 101 6.89 -9.45 -9.33
N THR A 102 7.44 -10.62 -9.67
CA THR A 102 8.80 -11.03 -9.34
C THR A 102 9.63 -11.34 -10.57
N ARG A 103 10.93 -11.05 -10.49
CA ARG A 103 11.92 -11.47 -11.47
C ARG A 103 12.48 -12.83 -11.09
N ILE A 104 12.31 -13.81 -11.97
CA ILE A 104 12.62 -15.22 -11.74
C ILE A 104 13.67 -15.68 -12.75
N THR A 105 14.68 -16.41 -12.26
CA THR A 105 15.67 -17.09 -13.09
C THR A 105 15.66 -18.59 -12.79
N LEU A 106 15.55 -19.41 -13.83
CA LEU A 106 15.78 -20.85 -13.78
C LEU A 106 17.09 -21.17 -14.49
N ALA A 107 18.04 -21.77 -13.79
CA ALA A 107 19.27 -22.28 -14.40
C ALA A 107 18.96 -23.46 -15.34
N LEU A 108 19.55 -23.47 -16.54
CA LEU A 108 19.41 -24.56 -17.49
C LEU A 108 20.51 -25.59 -17.24
N ASP A 109 20.13 -26.76 -16.75
CA ASP A 109 21.04 -27.90 -16.60
C ASP A 109 21.51 -28.44 -17.96
N ALA A 110 22.49 -29.36 -17.92
CA ALA A 110 23.06 -29.93 -19.13
C ALA A 110 22.02 -30.62 -20.02
N ALA A 111 21.06 -31.33 -19.41
CA ALA A 111 19.99 -32.00 -20.15
C ALA A 111 19.07 -31.00 -20.87
N THR A 112 18.74 -29.88 -20.22
CA THR A 112 17.91 -28.83 -20.78
C THR A 112 18.62 -28.10 -21.90
N ARG A 113 19.91 -27.78 -21.73
CA ARG A 113 20.72 -27.16 -22.79
C ARG A 113 20.85 -28.07 -24.01
N ALA A 114 21.00 -29.39 -23.82
CA ALA A 114 21.07 -30.35 -24.91
C ALA A 114 19.79 -30.42 -25.77
N ARG A 115 18.63 -30.02 -25.22
CA ARG A 115 17.36 -29.95 -25.95
C ARG A 115 17.18 -28.66 -26.75
N LEU A 116 18.00 -27.63 -26.51
CA LEU A 116 17.87 -26.36 -27.24
C LEU A 116 18.22 -26.52 -28.71
N VAL A 117 17.50 -25.83 -29.58
CA VAL A 117 17.65 -25.89 -31.04
C VAL A 117 17.72 -24.52 -31.67
N ALA A 118 18.47 -24.41 -32.77
CA ALA A 118 18.59 -23.17 -33.52
C ALA A 118 17.30 -22.84 -34.29
N TRP A 119 17.11 -21.56 -34.58
CA TRP A 119 16.18 -21.09 -35.60
C TRP A 119 16.47 -21.82 -36.93
N PRO A 120 15.44 -22.32 -37.67
CA PRO A 120 14.01 -22.05 -37.52
C PRO A 120 13.18 -23.07 -36.74
N LYS A 121 13.78 -23.99 -35.99
CA LYS A 121 13.01 -24.98 -35.21
C LYS A 121 12.36 -24.38 -33.95
N GLY A 122 13.03 -23.41 -33.33
CA GLY A 122 12.56 -22.63 -32.18
C GLY A 122 12.44 -23.43 -30.88
N ASN A 123 12.62 -22.74 -29.76
CA ASN A 123 12.66 -23.36 -28.44
C ASN A 123 11.32 -23.20 -27.74
N ARG A 124 10.64 -24.31 -27.51
CA ARG A 124 9.31 -24.35 -26.87
C ARG A 124 9.45 -24.31 -25.35
N ILE A 125 8.67 -23.46 -24.72
CA ILE A 125 8.61 -23.29 -23.26
C ILE A 125 7.15 -23.38 -22.85
N GLN A 126 6.85 -24.30 -21.96
CA GLN A 126 5.50 -24.48 -21.43
C GLN A 126 5.41 -23.98 -20.00
N PHE A 127 4.28 -23.35 -19.71
CA PHE A 127 3.89 -22.93 -18.38
C PHE A 127 2.63 -23.69 -17.99
N ARG A 128 2.50 -24.02 -16.71
CA ARG A 128 1.34 -24.70 -16.14
C ARG A 128 0.81 -23.92 -14.95
N PHE A 129 -0.48 -23.61 -14.97
CA PHE A 129 -1.23 -23.20 -13.79
C PHE A 129 -1.83 -24.46 -13.15
N ASN A 130 -1.34 -24.81 -11.97
CA ASN A 130 -1.63 -26.08 -11.31
C ASN A 130 -3.06 -26.15 -10.76
N GLY A 131 -3.72 -25.00 -10.57
CA GLY A 131 -5.06 -24.89 -10.01
C GLY A 131 -5.17 -23.74 -9.01
N THR A 132 -6.41 -23.41 -8.65
CA THR A 132 -6.71 -22.33 -7.70
C THR A 132 -6.51 -22.75 -6.24
N ASP A 133 -6.21 -21.76 -5.40
CA ASP A 133 -6.28 -21.78 -3.94
C ASP A 133 -7.68 -21.48 -3.39
N GLY A 134 -8.64 -21.16 -4.26
CA GLY A 134 -9.96 -20.65 -3.88
C GLY A 134 -10.11 -19.14 -4.08
N GLU A 135 -9.05 -18.44 -4.50
CA GLU A 135 -9.11 -17.00 -4.82
C GLU A 135 -8.64 -16.65 -6.24
N SER A 136 -7.56 -17.28 -6.71
CA SER A 136 -6.88 -16.91 -7.95
C SER A 136 -7.19 -17.86 -9.11
N ASN A 137 -7.43 -17.35 -10.32
CA ASN A 137 -7.73 -18.16 -11.51
C ASN A 137 -6.54 -18.26 -12.50
N GLY A 138 -5.33 -17.94 -12.02
CA GLY A 138 -4.10 -18.06 -12.80
C GLY A 138 -3.00 -17.09 -12.41
N PHE A 139 -2.03 -16.93 -13.31
CA PHE A 139 -0.88 -16.02 -13.20
C PHE A 139 -0.51 -15.44 -14.59
N ARG A 140 0.40 -14.47 -14.64
CA ARG A 140 0.84 -13.87 -15.91
C ARG A 140 2.36 -13.90 -16.03
N VAL A 141 2.84 -14.29 -17.20
CA VAL A 141 4.24 -14.09 -17.61
C VAL A 141 4.25 -12.82 -18.46
N LEU A 142 4.90 -11.78 -17.97
CA LEU A 142 4.97 -10.45 -18.61
C LEU A 142 6.16 -10.33 -19.56
N ASP A 143 7.18 -11.14 -19.30
CA ASP A 143 8.39 -11.27 -20.09
C ASP A 143 9.02 -12.65 -19.91
N VAL A 144 9.66 -13.16 -20.96
CA VAL A 144 10.32 -14.48 -21.00
C VAL A 144 11.53 -14.41 -21.92
N GLN A 145 12.69 -14.81 -21.42
CA GLN A 145 13.96 -14.68 -22.15
C GLN A 145 14.86 -15.89 -21.89
N LEU A 146 15.59 -16.34 -22.91
CA LEU A 146 16.78 -17.19 -22.73
C LEU A 146 17.97 -16.25 -22.61
N ARG A 147 18.73 -16.34 -21.51
CA ARG A 147 19.88 -15.47 -21.27
C ARG A 147 21.18 -16.24 -21.14
N ASN A 148 22.29 -15.55 -21.39
CA ASN A 148 23.64 -16.01 -21.07
C ASN A 148 24.08 -15.56 -19.67
N ASP A 149 25.32 -15.91 -19.29
CA ASP A 149 25.91 -15.54 -18.00
C ASP A 149 26.13 -14.03 -17.84
N ALA A 150 26.26 -13.29 -18.94
CA ALA A 150 26.34 -11.82 -18.96
C ALA A 150 24.95 -11.12 -18.86
N ASP A 151 23.88 -11.89 -18.69
CA ASP A 151 22.49 -11.44 -18.54
C ASP A 151 21.86 -10.84 -19.80
N ALA A 152 22.50 -11.06 -20.95
CA ALA A 152 21.95 -10.65 -22.24
C ALA A 152 20.86 -11.62 -22.69
N SER A 153 19.71 -11.09 -23.12
CA SER A 153 18.70 -11.86 -23.85
C SER A 153 19.27 -12.37 -25.17
N LEU A 154 19.12 -13.66 -25.43
CA LEU A 154 19.61 -14.32 -26.64
C LEU A 154 18.52 -14.53 -27.69
N ALA A 155 17.25 -14.45 -27.28
CA ALA A 155 16.11 -14.66 -28.18
C ALA A 155 16.02 -13.53 -29.21
N SER A 156 15.83 -13.88 -30.48
CA SER A 156 15.77 -12.92 -31.59
C SER A 156 14.35 -12.51 -31.98
N ASN A 157 13.32 -13.28 -31.60
CA ASN A 157 11.93 -12.95 -31.87
C ASN A 157 11.35 -11.97 -30.83
N PRO A 158 10.50 -11.02 -31.25
CA PRO A 158 9.88 -10.07 -30.31
C PRO A 158 8.80 -10.73 -29.45
N VAL A 159 8.65 -10.22 -28.22
CA VAL A 159 7.55 -10.61 -27.32
C VAL A 159 6.24 -9.99 -27.81
N VAL A 160 5.28 -10.82 -28.21
CA VAL A 160 3.93 -10.38 -28.58
C VAL A 160 3.05 -10.28 -27.34
N ARG A 161 2.44 -9.11 -27.14
CA ARG A 161 1.53 -8.85 -26.02
C ARG A 161 0.11 -8.65 -26.53
N VAL A 162 -0.87 -9.13 -25.77
CA VAL A 162 -2.28 -8.79 -26.02
C VAL A 162 -2.44 -7.29 -25.93
N ASP A 163 -3.16 -6.69 -26.89
CA ASP A 163 -3.54 -5.29 -26.87
C ASP A 163 -5.04 -5.13 -26.57
N PRO A 164 -5.41 -4.77 -25.32
CA PRO A 164 -6.79 -4.50 -24.94
C PRO A 164 -7.43 -3.33 -25.70
N LEU A 165 -6.66 -2.44 -26.33
CA LEU A 165 -7.25 -1.36 -27.14
C LEU A 165 -7.97 -1.92 -28.37
N VAL A 166 -7.39 -2.94 -29.02
CA VAL A 166 -8.02 -3.65 -30.14
C VAL A 166 -9.34 -4.29 -29.70
N GLU A 167 -9.36 -4.94 -28.54
CA GLU A 167 -10.57 -5.56 -27.98
C GLU A 167 -11.64 -4.52 -27.61
N LYS A 168 -11.23 -3.37 -27.07
CA LYS A 168 -12.14 -2.26 -26.74
C LYS A 168 -12.80 -1.68 -27.99
N ASN A 169 -12.02 -1.40 -29.03
CA ASN A 169 -12.52 -0.86 -30.29
C ASN A 169 -13.49 -1.84 -30.96
N ALA A 170 -13.17 -3.13 -30.97
CA ALA A 170 -14.05 -4.16 -31.53
C ALA A 170 -15.38 -4.29 -30.77
N GLY A 171 -15.42 -3.97 -29.48
CA GLY A 171 -16.60 -4.09 -28.63
C GLY A 171 -17.48 -2.83 -28.55
N GLN A 172 -17.26 -1.82 -29.40
CA GLN A 172 -18.07 -0.59 -29.39
C GLN A 172 -19.45 -0.75 -30.04
N ALA A 173 -19.66 -1.81 -30.83
CA ALA A 173 -20.95 -2.06 -31.47
C ALA A 173 -21.92 -2.76 -30.52
N MET A 174 -23.20 -2.34 -30.54
CA MET A 174 -24.27 -3.05 -29.83
C MET A 174 -24.46 -4.44 -30.44
N THR A 175 -24.55 -5.47 -29.61
CA THR A 175 -24.84 -6.84 -30.03
C THR A 175 -25.96 -7.44 -29.17
N GLY A 176 -26.54 -8.56 -29.60
CA GLY A 176 -27.53 -9.30 -28.81
C GLY A 176 -27.00 -9.84 -27.47
N ASP A 177 -25.68 -9.83 -27.27
CA ASP A 177 -25.01 -10.32 -26.05
C ASP A 177 -24.96 -9.28 -24.92
N VAL A 178 -25.16 -7.99 -25.23
CA VAL A 178 -25.00 -6.88 -24.28
C VAL A 178 -26.03 -6.97 -23.14
N GLU A 179 -27.32 -7.14 -23.44
CA GLU A 179 -28.35 -7.19 -22.40
C GLU A 179 -28.30 -8.47 -21.54
N PRO A 180 -28.08 -9.69 -22.10
CA PRO A 180 -27.75 -10.87 -21.30
C PRO A 180 -26.52 -10.65 -20.40
N GLY A 181 -25.49 -9.98 -20.92
CA GLY A 181 -24.29 -9.63 -20.16
C GLY A 181 -24.57 -8.71 -18.98
N ARG A 182 -25.40 -7.67 -19.18
CA ARG A 182 -25.86 -6.77 -18.12
C ARG A 182 -26.61 -7.53 -17.02
N ALA A 183 -27.53 -8.41 -17.41
CA ALA A 183 -28.31 -9.20 -16.45
C ALA A 183 -27.39 -10.09 -15.59
N LEU A 184 -26.39 -10.73 -16.18
CA LEU A 184 -25.41 -11.56 -15.47
C LEU A 184 -24.49 -10.74 -14.56
N TRP A 185 -24.06 -9.55 -14.99
CA TRP A 185 -23.17 -8.67 -14.23
C TRP A 185 -23.74 -8.32 -12.84
N SER A 186 -25.05 -8.12 -12.76
CA SER A 186 -25.78 -7.76 -11.54
C SER A 186 -26.54 -8.92 -10.88
N ALA A 187 -26.36 -10.15 -11.36
CA ALA A 187 -27.09 -11.32 -10.86
C ALA A 187 -26.55 -11.81 -9.50
N ARG A 188 -27.20 -11.39 -8.41
CA ARG A 188 -26.96 -11.92 -7.05
C ARG A 188 -27.43 -13.37 -6.94
N GLY A 189 -26.74 -14.19 -6.15
CA GLY A 189 -27.13 -15.60 -5.95
C GLY A 189 -26.77 -16.55 -7.11
N ALA A 190 -26.22 -16.04 -8.21
CA ALA A 190 -25.96 -16.82 -9.42
C ALA A 190 -24.56 -17.44 -9.47
N LEU A 191 -23.57 -16.76 -8.89
CA LEU A 191 -22.15 -17.09 -8.96
C LEU A 191 -21.79 -18.18 -7.95
N ALA A 192 -20.97 -19.16 -8.34
CA ALA A 192 -20.28 -20.01 -7.38
C ALA A 192 -19.12 -19.24 -6.72
N LYS A 193 -18.77 -19.58 -5.47
CA LYS A 193 -17.60 -18.99 -4.80
C LYS A 193 -16.33 -19.24 -5.60
N SER A 194 -16.07 -20.50 -5.93
CA SER A 194 -14.92 -20.92 -6.71
C SER A 194 -15.15 -22.31 -7.32
N PRO A 195 -14.25 -22.82 -8.16
CA PRO A 195 -14.26 -24.23 -8.60
C PRO A 195 -14.06 -25.22 -7.45
N LEU A 196 -13.50 -24.78 -6.33
CA LEU A 196 -13.29 -25.62 -5.15
C LEU A 196 -14.52 -25.64 -4.25
N VAL A 197 -15.31 -24.56 -4.24
CA VAL A 197 -16.46 -24.39 -3.36
C VAL A 197 -17.68 -23.98 -4.18
N SER A 198 -18.63 -24.91 -4.33
CA SER A 198 -19.82 -24.73 -5.17
C SER A 198 -20.93 -23.88 -4.54
N ARG A 199 -20.76 -23.43 -3.29
CA ARG A 199 -21.71 -22.53 -2.63
C ARG A 199 -21.95 -21.30 -3.51
N LYS A 200 -23.23 -20.92 -3.63
CA LYS A 200 -23.60 -19.70 -4.35
C LYS A 200 -23.31 -18.46 -3.49
N LEU A 201 -22.70 -17.46 -4.13
CA LEU A 201 -22.44 -16.16 -3.53
C LEU A 201 -23.71 -15.32 -3.52
N GLN A 202 -23.93 -14.58 -2.43
CA GLN A 202 -24.97 -13.55 -2.40
C GLN A 202 -24.59 -12.33 -3.23
N ALA A 203 -23.29 -12.05 -3.36
CA ALA A 203 -22.77 -11.00 -4.22
C ALA A 203 -22.94 -11.30 -5.72
N ALA A 204 -22.99 -10.23 -6.51
CA ALA A 204 -22.84 -10.25 -7.97
C ALA A 204 -21.45 -9.74 -8.38
N CYS A 205 -21.11 -9.80 -9.67
CA CYS A 205 -19.86 -9.21 -10.17
C CYS A 205 -19.78 -7.71 -9.84
N SER A 206 -20.89 -6.98 -10.03
CA SER A 206 -21.04 -5.55 -9.70
C SER A 206 -20.94 -5.22 -8.20
N SER A 207 -20.94 -6.23 -7.33
CA SER A 207 -20.75 -6.02 -5.89
C SER A 207 -19.26 -5.89 -5.54
N CYS A 208 -18.41 -6.75 -6.11
CA CYS A 208 -16.95 -6.73 -5.85
C CYS A 208 -16.20 -5.69 -6.68
N HIS A 209 -16.66 -5.44 -7.91
CA HIS A 209 -16.10 -4.46 -8.83
C HIS A 209 -16.81 -3.10 -8.70
N ALA A 210 -16.38 -2.11 -9.50
CA ALA A 210 -17.17 -0.91 -9.68
C ALA A 210 -18.56 -1.28 -10.22
N GLU A 211 -19.61 -0.55 -9.86
CA GLU A 211 -21.00 -0.97 -10.12
C GLU A 211 -21.29 -1.15 -11.62
N ASP A 212 -20.70 -0.30 -12.46
CA ASP A 212 -20.77 -0.38 -13.92
C ASP A 212 -19.65 -1.22 -14.56
N GLY A 213 -18.68 -1.70 -13.77
CA GLY A 213 -17.50 -2.45 -14.22
C GLY A 213 -16.39 -1.59 -14.84
N ARG A 214 -16.41 -0.27 -14.64
CA ARG A 214 -15.38 0.66 -15.17
C ARG A 214 -13.95 0.29 -14.79
N ASP A 215 -13.72 -0.37 -13.67
CA ASP A 215 -12.38 -0.78 -13.27
C ASP A 215 -11.78 -1.81 -14.23
N LEU A 216 -12.60 -2.76 -14.70
CA LEU A 216 -12.18 -3.74 -15.70
C LEU A 216 -11.85 -3.09 -17.05
N GLN A 217 -12.61 -2.06 -17.41
CA GLN A 217 -12.35 -1.25 -18.61
C GLN A 217 -11.11 -0.38 -18.42
N TYR A 218 -11.00 0.37 -17.33
CA TYR A 218 -9.91 1.31 -17.04
C TYR A 218 -8.57 0.60 -16.94
N PHE A 219 -8.48 -0.44 -16.09
CA PHE A 219 -7.27 -1.26 -15.92
C PHE A 219 -7.04 -2.28 -17.02
N ASN A 220 -7.68 -2.09 -18.18
CA ASN A 220 -7.45 -2.83 -19.41
C ASN A 220 -7.41 -4.37 -19.22
N TYR A 221 -8.34 -4.91 -18.43
CA TYR A 221 -8.52 -6.36 -18.38
C TYR A 221 -8.91 -6.85 -19.76
N SER A 222 -8.27 -7.92 -20.26
CA SER A 222 -8.63 -8.48 -21.56
C SER A 222 -9.94 -9.26 -21.51
N ASN A 223 -10.60 -9.43 -22.66
CA ASN A 223 -11.82 -10.23 -22.80
C ASN A 223 -11.58 -11.66 -22.29
N ASN A 224 -10.41 -12.24 -22.58
CA ASN A 224 -10.05 -13.55 -22.03
C ASN A 224 -10.01 -13.54 -20.49
N ALA A 225 -9.47 -12.49 -19.86
CA ALA A 225 -9.44 -12.42 -18.40
C ALA A 225 -10.85 -12.39 -17.78
N ILE A 226 -11.75 -11.59 -18.38
CA ILE A 226 -13.15 -11.49 -17.98
C ILE A 226 -13.85 -12.85 -18.13
N VAL A 227 -13.74 -13.48 -19.31
CA VAL A 227 -14.34 -14.78 -19.61
C VAL A 227 -13.86 -15.87 -18.64
N GLN A 228 -12.55 -15.99 -18.42
CA GLN A 228 -12.03 -17.05 -17.54
C GLN A 228 -12.39 -16.80 -16.07
N ARG A 229 -12.50 -15.54 -15.63
CA ARG A 229 -12.97 -15.24 -14.27
C ARG A 229 -14.48 -15.48 -14.11
N SER A 230 -15.28 -15.25 -15.14
CA SER A 230 -16.69 -15.68 -15.15
C SER A 230 -16.84 -17.19 -15.02
N ARG A 231 -16.01 -17.95 -15.76
CA ARG A 231 -15.98 -19.42 -15.67
C ARG A 231 -15.54 -19.93 -14.30
N TYR A 232 -14.59 -19.25 -13.68
CA TYR A 232 -14.17 -19.50 -12.30
C TYR A 232 -15.35 -19.44 -11.32
N HIS A 233 -16.29 -18.52 -11.54
CA HIS A 233 -17.51 -18.37 -10.75
C HIS A 233 -18.68 -19.22 -11.26
N GLY A 234 -18.40 -20.27 -12.04
CA GLY A 234 -19.39 -21.26 -12.46
C GLY A 234 -20.30 -20.85 -13.63
N LEU A 235 -19.98 -19.75 -14.32
CA LEU A 235 -20.65 -19.37 -15.56
C LEU A 235 -20.07 -20.11 -16.78
N SER A 236 -20.84 -20.20 -17.85
CA SER A 236 -20.35 -20.74 -19.12
C SER A 236 -19.42 -19.76 -19.85
N GLU A 237 -18.67 -20.25 -20.83
CA GLU A 237 -17.85 -19.38 -21.68
C GLU A 237 -18.69 -18.33 -22.42
N THR A 238 -19.86 -18.73 -22.95
CA THR A 238 -20.81 -17.82 -23.61
C THR A 238 -21.27 -16.72 -22.67
N GLN A 239 -21.65 -17.06 -21.44
CA GLN A 239 -22.03 -16.08 -20.42
C GLN A 239 -20.88 -15.13 -20.08
N GLY A 240 -19.65 -15.64 -20.01
CA GLY A 240 -18.45 -14.80 -19.85
C GLY A 240 -18.26 -13.82 -21.02
N ARG A 241 -18.49 -14.26 -22.26
CA ARG A 241 -18.40 -13.41 -23.46
C ARG A 241 -19.49 -12.35 -23.48
N GLN A 242 -20.69 -12.67 -22.99
CA GLN A 242 -21.79 -11.73 -22.84
C GLN A 242 -21.45 -10.61 -21.85
N ILE A 243 -20.89 -10.95 -20.68
CA ILE A 243 -20.41 -9.94 -19.73
C ILE A 243 -19.32 -9.06 -20.37
N ALA A 244 -18.37 -9.65 -21.10
CA ALA A 244 -17.34 -8.86 -21.79
C ALA A 244 -17.95 -7.91 -22.83
N ALA A 245 -18.92 -8.37 -23.63
CA ALA A 245 -19.63 -7.54 -24.62
C ALA A 245 -20.37 -6.37 -23.95
N PHE A 246 -21.08 -6.64 -22.85
CA PHE A 246 -21.73 -5.62 -22.03
C PHE A 246 -20.74 -4.53 -21.60
N LEU A 247 -19.63 -4.91 -20.95
CA LEU A 247 -18.64 -3.96 -20.44
C LEU A 247 -18.00 -3.13 -21.56
N ARG A 248 -17.65 -3.73 -22.70
CA ARG A 248 -17.07 -2.98 -23.82
C ARG A 248 -18.06 -1.98 -24.41
N TYR A 249 -19.32 -2.40 -24.56
CA TYR A 249 -20.34 -1.57 -25.16
C TYR A 249 -20.75 -0.40 -24.27
N THR A 250 -20.89 -0.59 -22.96
CA THR A 250 -21.41 0.47 -22.06
C THR A 250 -20.33 1.42 -21.56
N LEU A 251 -19.06 1.03 -21.59
CA LEU A 251 -17.94 1.79 -21.03
C LEU A 251 -17.01 2.40 -22.10
N GLN A 252 -17.55 2.73 -23.27
CA GLN A 252 -16.79 3.33 -24.37
C GLN A 252 -16.25 4.73 -24.02
N GLY A 253 -16.93 5.44 -23.11
CA GLY A 253 -16.51 6.73 -22.60
C GLY A 253 -15.40 6.66 -21.54
N VAL A 254 -15.05 5.47 -21.04
CA VAL A 254 -13.95 5.31 -20.08
C VAL A 254 -12.61 5.41 -20.83
N PRO A 255 -11.73 6.37 -20.47
CA PRO A 255 -10.47 6.59 -21.16
C PRO A 255 -9.55 5.37 -21.16
N HIS A 256 -8.75 5.24 -22.22
CA HIS A 256 -7.68 4.25 -22.30
C HIS A 256 -6.36 4.84 -21.77
N ALA A 257 -5.90 4.38 -20.61
CA ALA A 257 -4.55 4.63 -20.13
C ALA A 257 -3.65 3.41 -20.41
N ALA A 258 -2.61 3.57 -21.23
CA ALA A 258 -1.77 2.44 -21.67
C ALA A 258 -1.08 1.69 -20.52
N LYS A 259 -0.73 2.42 -19.44
CA LYS A 259 -0.10 1.86 -18.23
C LYS A 259 -1.08 1.21 -17.26
N ALA A 260 -2.39 1.45 -17.38
CA ALA A 260 -3.41 0.88 -16.50
C ALA A 260 -3.60 -0.61 -16.87
N ARG A 261 -2.66 -1.46 -16.49
CA ARG A 261 -2.71 -2.91 -16.72
C ARG A 261 -3.00 -3.61 -15.38
N PRO A 262 -3.62 -4.80 -15.37
CA PRO A 262 -3.99 -5.47 -14.12
C PRO A 262 -2.82 -5.83 -13.21
N TRP A 263 -1.59 -5.83 -13.75
CA TRP A 263 -0.34 -6.12 -13.03
C TRP A 263 0.48 -4.87 -12.71
N ASN A 264 0.13 -3.72 -13.29
CA ASN A 264 0.76 -2.45 -12.98
C ASN A 264 0.02 -1.87 -11.77
N PRO A 265 0.72 -1.53 -10.68
CA PRO A 265 0.05 -1.02 -9.49
C PRO A 265 -0.61 0.35 -9.75
N PRO A 266 -1.89 0.52 -9.36
CA PRO A 266 -2.50 1.84 -9.34
C PRO A 266 -1.66 2.84 -8.56
N TYR A 267 -1.53 4.06 -9.09
CA TYR A 267 -0.78 5.17 -8.48
C TYR A 267 0.70 4.90 -8.19
N GLN A 268 1.33 3.87 -8.78
CA GLN A 268 2.78 3.67 -8.68
C GLN A 268 3.49 4.97 -9.12
N PRO A 269 4.26 5.65 -8.26
CA PRO A 269 4.78 6.97 -8.59
C PRO A 269 5.93 6.88 -9.59
N GLY A 270 6.08 7.92 -10.40
CA GLY A 270 7.11 8.03 -11.43
C GLY A 270 6.84 9.19 -12.38
N PRO A 271 7.78 9.45 -13.32
CA PRO A 271 7.74 10.66 -14.13
C PRO A 271 6.49 10.73 -15.02
N GLY A 272 5.86 11.89 -15.06
CA GLY A 272 4.70 12.20 -15.92
C GLY A 272 3.33 11.81 -15.35
N LEU A 273 3.23 11.62 -14.03
CA LEU A 273 1.97 11.38 -13.31
C LEU A 273 1.32 12.64 -12.73
N ASP A 274 2.05 13.73 -12.61
CA ASP A 274 1.60 15.05 -12.22
C ASP A 274 1.58 15.94 -13.46
N CYS A 275 0.38 16.30 -13.89
CA CYS A 275 0.14 17.08 -15.09
C CYS A 275 -1.09 17.97 -14.91
N SER A 276 -1.09 19.13 -15.55
CA SER A 276 -2.22 20.05 -15.51
C SER A 276 -3.27 19.69 -16.57
N GLY A 277 -4.50 19.40 -16.14
CA GLY A 277 -5.69 19.29 -17.01
C GLY A 277 -6.48 17.99 -16.89
N ILE A 278 -7.66 17.94 -17.51
CA ILE A 278 -8.63 16.82 -17.44
C ILE A 278 -8.01 15.49 -17.90
N GLY A 279 -7.11 15.53 -18.89
CA GLY A 279 -6.40 14.34 -19.37
C GLY A 279 -5.46 13.71 -18.33
N CYS A 280 -5.09 14.43 -17.28
CA CYS A 280 -4.21 13.96 -16.22
C CYS A 280 -4.93 13.07 -15.21
N GLU A 281 -6.13 13.47 -14.78
CA GLU A 281 -6.97 12.70 -13.85
C GLU A 281 -7.20 11.27 -14.38
N THR A 282 -7.42 11.16 -15.68
CA THR A 282 -7.67 9.87 -16.34
C THR A 282 -6.44 8.95 -16.40
N LYS A 283 -5.22 9.44 -16.14
CA LYS A 283 -3.99 8.65 -16.20
C LYS A 283 -3.31 8.44 -14.85
N TRP A 284 -3.65 9.25 -13.85
CA TRP A 284 -2.99 9.17 -12.55
C TRP A 284 -3.22 7.82 -11.86
N ALA A 285 -4.47 7.35 -11.80
CA ALA A 285 -4.81 6.04 -11.24
C ALA A 285 -4.18 4.85 -11.99
N ALA A 286 -3.74 5.04 -13.24
CA ALA A 286 -3.01 4.02 -14.00
C ALA A 286 -1.63 3.71 -13.41
N GLY A 287 -1.03 4.69 -12.72
CA GLY A 287 0.35 4.65 -12.24
C GLY A 287 1.40 4.68 -13.37
N ALA A 288 2.66 4.85 -12.99
CA ALA A 288 3.80 4.89 -13.89
C ALA A 288 4.27 3.50 -14.34
N GLY A 289 3.69 2.44 -13.78
CA GLY A 289 4.00 1.04 -14.11
C GLY A 289 5.18 0.45 -13.32
N LEU A 290 5.40 -0.85 -13.49
CA LEU A 290 6.45 -1.60 -12.78
C LEU A 290 7.87 -1.12 -13.08
N GLU A 291 8.09 -0.53 -14.25
CA GLU A 291 9.34 0.09 -14.66
C GLU A 291 9.74 1.31 -13.83
N ALA A 292 8.80 1.90 -13.09
CA ALA A 292 9.06 3.00 -12.19
C ALA A 292 9.56 2.53 -10.81
N VAL A 293 9.52 1.23 -10.52
CA VAL A 293 10.03 0.64 -9.27
C VAL A 293 11.55 0.59 -9.31
N LEU A 294 12.20 1.25 -8.34
CA LEU A 294 13.66 1.29 -8.26
C LEU A 294 14.22 0.07 -7.54
N ASP A 295 15.43 -0.34 -7.90
CA ASP A 295 16.06 -1.54 -7.34
C ASP A 295 17.07 -1.26 -6.23
N ASN A 296 17.58 -0.02 -6.12
CA ASN A 296 18.70 0.28 -5.23
C ASN A 296 18.59 1.67 -4.59
N ALA A 297 19.34 1.86 -3.51
CA ALA A 297 19.30 3.07 -2.71
C ALA A 297 19.94 4.28 -3.42
N ALA A 298 20.91 4.07 -4.33
CA ALA A 298 21.53 5.16 -5.08
C ALA A 298 20.52 5.83 -6.01
N ASP A 299 19.79 5.05 -6.80
CA ASP A 299 18.76 5.56 -7.70
C ASP A 299 17.57 6.15 -6.94
N ALA A 300 17.19 5.54 -5.82
CA ALA A 300 16.16 6.11 -4.94
C ALA A 300 16.59 7.47 -4.36
N THR A 301 17.86 7.61 -3.97
CA THR A 301 18.41 8.89 -3.48
C THR A 301 18.47 9.92 -4.60
N LYS A 302 18.83 9.51 -5.83
CA LYS A 302 18.76 10.39 -7.01
C LYS A 302 17.33 10.89 -7.22
N ALA A 303 16.34 10.00 -7.23
CA ALA A 303 14.93 10.35 -7.40
C ALA A 303 14.45 11.32 -6.31
N LEU A 304 14.79 11.05 -5.03
CA LEU A 304 14.44 11.91 -3.90
C LEU A 304 14.93 13.35 -4.06
N PHE A 305 16.17 13.51 -4.54
CA PHE A 305 16.79 14.83 -4.74
C PHE A 305 16.69 15.35 -6.19
N GLY A 306 15.81 14.78 -7.02
CA GLY A 306 15.54 15.27 -8.38
C GLY A 306 16.72 15.14 -9.35
N LYS A 307 17.60 14.16 -9.15
CA LYS A 307 18.75 13.88 -10.03
C LYS A 307 18.38 12.88 -11.14
N PRO A 308 18.96 12.99 -12.34
CA PRO A 308 18.80 11.99 -13.39
C PRO A 308 19.29 10.61 -12.94
N LEU A 309 18.50 9.56 -13.14
CA LEU A 309 18.87 8.20 -12.72
C LEU A 309 20.14 7.69 -13.43
N SER A 310 20.36 8.08 -14.68
CA SER A 310 21.55 7.73 -15.46
C SER A 310 22.82 8.50 -15.04
N GLY A 311 22.70 9.54 -14.21
CA GLY A 311 23.81 10.39 -13.78
C GLY A 311 24.50 9.89 -12.51
N ALA A 312 25.63 10.52 -12.17
CA ALA A 312 26.30 10.33 -10.88
C ALA A 312 25.48 10.94 -9.73
N LEU A 313 25.53 10.31 -8.55
CA LEU A 313 24.91 10.85 -7.33
C LEU A 313 25.82 11.93 -6.72
N SER A 314 25.56 13.18 -7.08
CA SER A 314 26.18 14.37 -6.47
C SER A 314 25.10 15.35 -6.03
N VAL A 315 24.88 15.43 -4.71
CA VAL A 315 23.85 16.29 -4.09
C VAL A 315 24.54 17.36 -3.24
N THR A 316 24.28 18.62 -3.55
CA THR A 316 24.80 19.77 -2.81
C THR A 316 23.95 20.08 -1.58
N GLN A 317 24.49 20.85 -0.63
CA GLN A 317 23.70 21.29 0.54
C GLN A 317 22.46 22.09 0.12
N ALA A 318 22.59 22.98 -0.87
CA ALA A 318 21.46 23.79 -1.36
C ALA A 318 20.33 22.92 -1.95
N GLU A 319 20.66 21.79 -2.57
CA GLU A 319 19.67 20.84 -3.10
C GLU A 319 18.98 20.06 -1.97
N VAL A 320 19.73 19.66 -0.93
CA VAL A 320 19.13 19.09 0.28
C VAL A 320 18.17 20.10 0.91
N ASP A 321 18.61 21.35 1.10
CA ASP A 321 17.79 22.39 1.73
C ASP A 321 16.52 22.66 0.92
N LYS A 322 16.62 22.72 -0.41
CA LYS A 322 15.46 22.91 -1.31
C LYS A 322 14.42 21.79 -1.15
N VAL A 323 14.86 20.53 -1.06
CA VAL A 323 13.96 19.39 -0.95
C VAL A 323 13.39 19.25 0.46
N MET A 324 14.18 19.57 1.49
CA MET A 324 13.79 19.44 2.90
C MET A 324 13.06 20.67 3.48
N ASP A 325 12.91 21.75 2.71
CA ASP A 325 12.18 22.95 3.11
C ASP A 325 10.70 22.63 3.46
N PRO A 326 10.23 22.91 4.69
CA PRO A 326 8.82 22.72 5.06
C PRO A 326 7.82 23.55 4.24
N ALA A 327 8.26 24.64 3.60
CA ALA A 327 7.42 25.47 2.75
C ALA A 327 7.39 24.98 1.29
N ALA A 328 8.24 24.01 0.94
CA ALA A 328 8.27 23.41 -0.39
C ALA A 328 7.27 22.26 -0.53
N THR A 329 7.08 21.82 -1.78
CA THR A 329 6.27 20.64 -2.11
C THR A 329 7.14 19.59 -2.75
N MET A 330 7.46 18.53 -2.02
CA MET A 330 7.95 17.29 -2.62
C MET A 330 6.76 16.56 -3.27
N ASN A 331 6.73 16.55 -4.59
CA ASN A 331 5.70 15.84 -5.33
C ASN A 331 6.00 14.33 -5.32
N ALA A 332 5.31 13.60 -4.45
CA ALA A 332 5.48 12.15 -4.32
C ALA A 332 4.97 11.38 -5.55
N ARG A 333 4.07 11.95 -6.38
CA ARG A 333 3.50 11.28 -7.56
C ARG A 333 4.51 11.12 -8.69
N GLU A 334 5.42 12.09 -8.84
CA GLU A 334 6.47 12.11 -9.87
C GLU A 334 7.72 11.31 -9.48
N MET A 335 7.81 10.88 -8.22
CA MET A 335 9.04 10.35 -7.65
C MET A 335 9.06 8.83 -7.70
N GLN A 336 9.92 8.26 -8.54
CA GLN A 336 10.18 6.82 -8.53
C GLN A 336 10.68 6.38 -7.14
N ILE A 337 10.16 5.25 -6.65
CA ILE A 337 10.51 4.71 -5.34
C ILE A 337 10.92 3.23 -5.42
N PRO A 338 11.74 2.73 -4.48
CA PRO A 338 12.16 1.33 -4.46
C PRO A 338 11.11 0.42 -3.83
N MET A 339 9.85 0.55 -4.25
CA MET A 339 8.71 -0.22 -3.76
C MET A 339 7.67 -0.41 -4.86
N GLN A 340 7.30 -1.66 -5.10
CA GLN A 340 6.15 -2.02 -5.93
C GLN A 340 4.88 -1.82 -5.09
N PHE A 341 3.92 -1.02 -5.53
CA PHE A 341 2.62 -0.89 -4.85
C PHE A 341 1.70 -2.11 -5.10
N PRO A 342 0.58 -2.23 -4.36
CA PRO A 342 -0.38 -3.31 -4.57
C PRO A 342 -1.06 -3.20 -5.94
N ASP A 343 -1.16 -4.31 -6.68
CA ASP A 343 -1.89 -4.36 -7.95
C ASP A 343 -3.42 -4.23 -7.75
N TRP A 344 -4.19 -3.93 -8.80
CA TRP A 344 -5.65 -3.74 -8.68
C TRP A 344 -6.37 -4.92 -8.02
N ASN A 345 -5.94 -6.17 -8.25
CA ASN A 345 -6.59 -7.32 -7.61
C ASN A 345 -6.33 -7.40 -6.10
N ALA A 346 -5.34 -6.67 -5.56
CA ALA A 346 -5.15 -6.52 -4.12
C ALA A 346 -6.09 -5.47 -3.50
N TRP A 347 -6.78 -4.67 -4.32
CA TRP A 347 -7.78 -3.70 -3.85
C TRP A 347 -9.18 -4.32 -3.77
N LEU A 348 -9.43 -5.37 -4.55
CA LEU A 348 -10.73 -6.03 -4.61
C LEU A 348 -10.99 -6.89 -3.36
N PRO A 349 -12.22 -6.93 -2.85
CA PRO A 349 -12.56 -7.79 -1.73
C PRO A 349 -12.48 -9.27 -2.13
N THR A 350 -11.74 -10.08 -1.37
CA THR A 350 -11.77 -11.55 -1.50
C THR A 350 -13.17 -12.12 -1.21
N THR A 351 -13.82 -11.59 -0.18
CA THR A 351 -15.22 -11.90 0.16
C THR A 351 -15.98 -10.58 0.27
N HIS A 352 -17.06 -10.42 -0.47
CA HIS A 352 -17.87 -9.20 -0.43
C HIS A 352 -18.70 -9.13 0.87
N PRO A 353 -19.00 -7.95 1.42
CA PRO A 353 -19.84 -7.81 2.62
C PRO A 353 -21.17 -8.59 2.61
N TYR A 354 -21.84 -8.72 1.46
CA TYR A 354 -23.05 -9.56 1.32
C TYR A 354 -22.83 -11.04 1.66
N ASP A 355 -21.61 -11.55 1.50
CA ASP A 355 -21.26 -12.93 1.82
C ASP A 355 -20.65 -13.08 3.23
N VAL A 356 -20.49 -11.99 3.97
CA VAL A 356 -19.97 -11.97 5.35
C VAL A 356 -21.09 -11.83 6.37
N TRP A 357 -21.97 -10.83 6.19
CA TRP A 357 -23.02 -10.51 7.17
C TRP A 357 -24.38 -11.12 6.80
N PRO A 358 -25.22 -11.48 7.79
CA PRO A 358 -26.54 -12.02 7.53
C PRO A 358 -27.46 -10.98 6.87
N SER A 359 -28.60 -11.42 6.33
CA SER A 359 -29.59 -10.54 5.71
C SER A 359 -30.73 -10.14 6.67
N THR A 360 -30.62 -10.46 7.96
CA THR A 360 -31.67 -10.22 8.95
C THR A 360 -31.66 -8.78 9.48
N THR A 361 -32.75 -8.37 10.12
CA THR A 361 -32.91 -7.04 10.74
C THR A 361 -31.95 -6.78 11.91
N GLU A 362 -31.45 -7.83 12.55
CA GLU A 362 -30.47 -7.76 13.65
C GLU A 362 -29.05 -7.46 13.14
N GLY A 363 -28.79 -7.57 11.83
CA GLY A 363 -27.56 -7.08 11.23
C GLY A 363 -27.42 -7.45 9.76
N SER A 364 -27.66 -6.48 8.88
CA SER A 364 -27.42 -6.60 7.44
C SER A 364 -26.43 -5.54 6.97
N PHE A 365 -25.57 -5.88 6.02
CA PHE A 365 -24.78 -4.88 5.31
C PHE A 365 -25.66 -4.02 4.41
N GLU A 366 -26.67 -4.62 3.77
CA GLU A 366 -27.49 -3.96 2.75
C GLU A 366 -28.38 -2.86 3.32
N ALA A 367 -28.99 -3.12 4.47
CA ALA A 367 -29.95 -2.24 5.13
C ALA A 367 -29.36 -1.51 6.36
N GLY A 368 -28.08 -1.71 6.63
CA GLY A 368 -27.42 -1.33 7.88
C GLY A 368 -27.77 -2.26 9.06
N ALA A 369 -27.01 -2.12 10.14
CA ALA A 369 -27.08 -2.99 11.31
C ALA A 369 -27.03 -2.21 12.62
N LYS A 370 -27.61 -2.79 13.67
CA LYS A 370 -27.42 -2.37 15.06
C LYS A 370 -27.04 -3.60 15.88
N PHE A 371 -25.75 -3.75 16.14
CA PHE A 371 -25.20 -4.97 16.77
C PHE A 371 -25.25 -4.96 18.30
N SER A 372 -25.30 -3.78 18.93
CA SER A 372 -25.46 -3.63 20.38
C SER A 372 -26.55 -2.60 20.71
N ALA A 373 -27.20 -2.74 21.87
CA ALA A 373 -28.22 -1.79 22.30
C ALA A 373 -27.65 -0.37 22.52
N ALA A 374 -26.38 -0.30 22.96
CA ALA A 374 -25.63 0.91 23.23
C ALA A 374 -25.19 1.65 21.95
N ASP A 375 -25.11 0.96 20.80
CA ASP A 375 -24.71 1.55 19.54
C ASP A 375 -25.89 2.09 18.72
N GLY A 376 -25.64 3.19 18.00
CA GLY A 376 -26.52 3.65 16.93
C GLY A 376 -26.45 2.71 15.71
N LYS A 377 -27.52 2.69 14.90
CA LYS A 377 -27.53 1.97 13.62
C LYS A 377 -26.38 2.47 12.74
N LYS A 378 -25.61 1.53 12.17
CA LYS A 378 -24.54 1.79 11.20
C LYS A 378 -24.95 1.32 9.82
N ASP A 379 -24.81 2.16 8.81
CA ASP A 379 -25.27 1.89 7.44
C ASP A 379 -24.26 2.36 6.39
N PRO A 380 -23.13 1.65 6.23
CA PRO A 380 -22.08 2.04 5.29
C PRO A 380 -22.58 2.11 3.83
N ASN A 381 -23.41 1.16 3.40
CA ASN A 381 -24.00 1.15 2.06
C ASN A 381 -24.94 2.36 1.85
N GLY A 382 -25.77 2.69 2.85
CA GLY A 382 -26.63 3.87 2.82
C GLY A 382 -25.84 5.18 2.74
N LYS A 383 -24.73 5.31 3.49
CA LYS A 383 -23.85 6.49 3.40
C LYS A 383 -23.18 6.64 2.04
N TYR A 384 -22.71 5.53 1.47
CA TYR A 384 -22.19 5.51 0.10
C TYR A 384 -23.24 6.01 -0.92
N LYS A 385 -24.45 5.46 -0.88
CA LYS A 385 -25.55 5.87 -1.78
C LYS A 385 -25.95 7.34 -1.61
N ALA A 386 -25.99 7.84 -0.36
CA ALA A 386 -26.28 9.24 -0.09
C ALA A 386 -25.20 10.17 -0.68
N LEU A 387 -23.93 9.75 -0.63
CA LEU A 387 -22.82 10.49 -1.23
C LEU A 387 -22.91 10.51 -2.76
N LEU A 388 -23.20 9.37 -3.41
CA LEU A 388 -23.45 9.33 -4.85
C LEU A 388 -24.58 10.26 -5.28
N ALA A 389 -25.70 10.24 -4.54
CA ALA A 389 -26.85 11.09 -4.83
C ALA A 389 -26.47 12.58 -4.73
N TRP A 390 -25.70 12.97 -3.72
CA TRP A 390 -25.21 14.34 -3.57
C TRP A 390 -24.28 14.72 -4.72
N LEU A 391 -23.28 13.91 -5.04
CA LEU A 391 -22.32 14.18 -6.12
C LEU A 391 -23.04 14.33 -7.46
N THR A 392 -23.98 13.45 -7.76
CA THR A 392 -24.79 13.50 -8.99
C THR A 392 -25.60 14.80 -9.08
N ALA A 393 -26.22 15.22 -7.98
CA ALA A 393 -27.06 16.42 -7.94
C ALA A 393 -26.26 17.73 -8.02
N HIS A 394 -24.96 17.71 -7.69
CA HIS A 394 -24.08 18.88 -7.67
C HIS A 394 -22.99 18.83 -8.75
N MET A 395 -23.14 17.99 -9.78
CA MET A 395 -22.23 18.06 -10.92
C MET A 395 -22.30 19.45 -11.57
N ASN A 396 -21.16 19.96 -11.99
CA ASN A 396 -21.07 21.29 -12.57
C ASN A 396 -21.86 21.36 -13.88
N PRO A 397 -22.79 22.33 -14.04
CA PRO A 397 -23.57 22.50 -15.26
C PRO A 397 -22.71 22.77 -16.51
N ASN A 398 -21.44 23.16 -16.37
CA ASN A 398 -20.53 23.36 -17.50
C ASN A 398 -20.11 22.06 -18.21
N GLY A 399 -20.43 20.89 -17.64
CA GLY A 399 -20.13 19.59 -18.23
C GLY A 399 -18.64 19.20 -18.22
N VAL A 400 -17.79 19.98 -17.54
CA VAL A 400 -16.36 19.68 -17.41
C VAL A 400 -16.18 18.63 -16.32
N HIS A 401 -15.72 17.44 -16.72
CA HIS A 401 -15.43 16.35 -15.79
C HIS A 401 -14.41 16.81 -14.75
N GLY A 402 -14.71 16.55 -13.48
CA GLY A 402 -13.86 16.91 -12.35
C GLY A 402 -13.87 18.39 -11.95
N ASP A 403 -14.61 19.29 -12.60
CA ASP A 403 -14.63 20.71 -12.18
C ASP A 403 -15.64 20.99 -11.06
N TRP A 404 -15.16 21.12 -9.82
CA TRP A 404 -15.96 21.45 -8.64
C TRP A 404 -15.74 22.88 -8.13
N SER A 405 -15.28 23.79 -9.00
CA SER A 405 -15.05 25.20 -8.65
C SER A 405 -16.34 25.95 -8.27
N HIS A 406 -17.49 25.53 -8.82
CA HIS A 406 -18.79 26.17 -8.60
C HIS A 406 -19.38 25.98 -7.19
N LEU A 407 -18.89 25.00 -6.42
CA LEU A 407 -19.43 24.71 -5.09
C LEU A 407 -19.32 25.92 -4.16
N LYS A 408 -20.42 26.26 -3.50
CA LYS A 408 -20.50 27.28 -2.45
C LYS A 408 -19.76 26.80 -1.20
N VAL A 409 -19.39 27.73 -0.33
CA VAL A 409 -18.65 27.42 0.90
C VAL A 409 -19.39 26.39 1.76
N ASP A 410 -20.71 26.53 1.94
CA ASP A 410 -21.48 25.60 2.78
C ASP A 410 -21.63 24.21 2.13
N GLU A 411 -21.69 24.15 0.79
CA GLU A 411 -21.66 22.89 0.03
C GLU A 411 -20.30 22.19 0.19
N ARG A 412 -19.18 22.94 0.20
CA ARG A 412 -17.83 22.42 0.48
C ARG A 412 -17.72 21.85 1.90
N VAL A 413 -18.28 22.54 2.89
CA VAL A 413 -18.35 22.04 4.28
C VAL A 413 -19.18 20.76 4.35
N GLN A 414 -20.34 20.74 3.69
CA GLN A 414 -21.22 19.58 3.66
C GLN A 414 -20.54 18.36 3.03
N ILE A 415 -19.96 18.50 1.84
CA ILE A 415 -19.34 17.37 1.13
C ILE A 415 -18.08 16.86 1.84
N LYS A 416 -17.27 17.75 2.45
CA LYS A 416 -16.16 17.36 3.33
C LYS A 416 -16.65 16.46 4.46
N ALA A 417 -17.75 16.83 5.12
CA ALA A 417 -18.34 16.03 6.18
C ALA A 417 -18.88 14.69 5.67
N MET A 418 -19.50 14.66 4.50
CA MET A 418 -20.01 13.42 3.89
C MET A 418 -18.88 12.46 3.49
N PHE A 419 -17.79 12.95 2.87
CA PHE A 419 -16.59 12.14 2.60
C PHE A 419 -15.98 11.56 3.88
N THR A 420 -15.96 12.37 4.94
CA THR A 420 -15.48 11.92 6.24
C THR A 420 -16.37 10.79 6.78
N GLN A 421 -17.69 11.02 6.82
CA GLN A 421 -18.64 10.03 7.36
C GLN A 421 -18.70 8.74 6.56
N ALA A 422 -18.62 8.79 5.23
CA ALA A 422 -18.73 7.60 4.39
C ALA A 422 -17.65 6.55 4.71
N GLY A 423 -16.39 6.97 4.88
CA GLY A 423 -15.31 6.06 5.27
C GLY A 423 -15.42 5.59 6.72
N TRP A 424 -15.73 6.51 7.64
CA TRP A 424 -15.85 6.16 9.07
C TRP A 424 -17.03 5.24 9.38
N GLU A 425 -18.12 5.31 8.62
CA GLU A 425 -19.29 4.47 8.84
C GLU A 425 -18.93 2.98 8.70
N GLY A 426 -18.14 2.61 7.68
CA GLY A 426 -17.66 1.24 7.50
C GLY A 426 -16.73 0.78 8.63
N TYR A 427 -15.83 1.64 9.10
CA TYR A 427 -14.95 1.29 10.22
C TYR A 427 -15.70 1.19 11.56
N ASN A 428 -16.66 2.08 11.79
CA ASN A 428 -17.52 2.03 12.97
C ASN A 428 -18.46 0.81 12.94
N TYR A 429 -18.91 0.38 11.76
CA TYR A 429 -19.66 -0.87 11.59
C TYR A 429 -18.87 -2.08 12.10
N LEU A 430 -17.54 -2.08 11.90
CA LEU A 430 -16.63 -3.10 12.41
C LEU A 430 -16.31 -2.99 13.91
N GLY A 431 -16.68 -1.87 14.55
CA GLY A 431 -16.37 -1.58 15.96
C GLY A 431 -15.20 -0.62 16.19
N GLY A 432 -14.48 -0.26 15.12
CA GLY A 432 -13.23 0.48 15.21
C GLY A 432 -12.12 -0.28 15.94
N GLY A 433 -11.08 0.45 16.37
CA GLY A 433 -9.89 -0.09 17.06
C GLY A 433 -8.86 -0.71 16.11
N ARG A 434 -7.57 -0.46 16.34
CA ARG A 434 -6.49 -1.13 15.61
C ARG A 434 -6.15 -2.45 16.31
N GLY A 435 -6.15 -3.56 15.58
CA GLY A 435 -5.73 -4.85 16.15
C GLY A 435 -6.67 -5.42 17.21
N ASN A 436 -7.75 -4.71 17.53
CA ASN A 436 -8.68 -5.06 18.59
C ASN A 436 -10.10 -4.64 18.20
N HIS A 437 -10.71 -5.46 17.35
CA HIS A 437 -12.09 -5.32 16.89
C HIS A 437 -13.08 -6.11 17.77
N ILE A 438 -12.72 -6.33 19.03
CA ILE A 438 -13.51 -7.07 20.00
C ILE A 438 -14.11 -6.07 20.99
N ALA A 439 -15.43 -6.02 21.07
CA ALA A 439 -16.13 -5.16 22.02
C ALA A 439 -15.88 -5.62 23.46
N ALA A 440 -15.69 -4.65 24.38
CA ALA A 440 -15.65 -4.94 25.82
C ALA A 440 -16.99 -5.46 26.36
N SER A 441 -18.11 -5.10 25.70
CA SER A 441 -19.46 -5.61 25.97
C SER A 441 -20.29 -5.62 24.68
N GLY A 442 -21.12 -6.65 24.47
CA GLY A 442 -21.89 -6.80 23.23
C GLY A 442 -21.07 -7.38 22.07
N GLN A 443 -21.42 -7.03 20.83
CA GLN A 443 -20.68 -7.41 19.64
C GLN A 443 -20.63 -6.26 18.64
N TYR A 444 -19.53 -6.17 17.91
CA TYR A 444 -19.40 -5.35 16.70
C TYR A 444 -19.60 -6.18 15.43
N GLY A 445 -19.74 -5.50 14.30
CA GLY A 445 -19.91 -6.17 13.00
C GLY A 445 -18.77 -7.12 12.67
N ALA A 446 -17.54 -6.84 13.10
CA ALA A 446 -16.41 -7.74 12.88
C ALA A 446 -16.63 -9.13 13.54
N GLN A 447 -17.14 -9.16 14.77
CA GLN A 447 -17.42 -10.41 15.50
C GLN A 447 -18.63 -11.16 14.92
N VAL A 448 -19.67 -10.42 14.53
CA VAL A 448 -20.88 -11.01 13.90
C VAL A 448 -20.55 -11.62 12.54
N GLY A 449 -19.79 -10.91 11.71
CA GLY A 449 -19.31 -11.39 10.42
C GLY A 449 -18.42 -12.63 10.57
N ALA A 450 -17.48 -12.59 11.52
CA ALA A 450 -16.59 -13.72 11.81
C ALA A 450 -17.38 -14.97 12.19
N ALA A 451 -18.34 -14.84 13.11
CA ALA A 451 -19.18 -15.94 13.54
C ALA A 451 -20.02 -16.51 12.39
N ASN A 452 -20.47 -15.68 11.44
CA ASN A 452 -21.20 -16.14 10.27
C ASN A 452 -20.30 -16.91 9.30
N LEU A 453 -19.09 -16.42 9.03
CA LEU A 453 -18.10 -17.13 8.20
C LEU A 453 -17.67 -18.46 8.84
N GLN A 454 -17.46 -18.49 10.16
CA GLN A 454 -17.09 -19.70 10.89
C GLN A 454 -18.10 -20.84 10.74
N LYS A 455 -19.39 -20.55 10.60
CA LYS A 455 -20.43 -21.58 10.36
C LYS A 455 -20.25 -22.33 9.04
N LEU A 456 -19.57 -21.72 8.08
CA LEU A 456 -19.27 -22.34 6.79
C LEU A 456 -17.95 -23.14 6.80
N ALA A 457 -17.16 -23.04 7.88
CA ALA A 457 -15.87 -23.67 7.97
C ALA A 457 -15.96 -25.20 8.06
N SER A 458 -15.14 -25.88 7.29
CA SER A 458 -15.01 -27.34 7.29
C SER A 458 -13.80 -27.75 8.14
N ALA A 459 -14.03 -28.57 9.16
CA ALA A 459 -12.95 -29.10 10.01
C ALA A 459 -11.88 -29.85 9.18
N ALA A 460 -12.29 -30.56 8.12
CA ALA A 460 -11.37 -31.25 7.22
C ALA A 460 -10.45 -30.27 6.45
N THR A 461 -10.98 -29.11 6.04
CA THR A 461 -10.22 -28.09 5.33
C THR A 461 -9.26 -27.37 6.28
N THR A 462 -9.75 -26.97 7.45
CA THR A 462 -9.02 -26.08 8.37
C THR A 462 -7.95 -26.80 9.21
N ALA A 463 -8.02 -28.13 9.34
CA ALA A 463 -7.09 -28.92 10.17
C ALA A 463 -5.61 -28.81 9.75
N THR A 464 -5.32 -28.48 8.49
CA THR A 464 -3.93 -28.44 7.98
C THR A 464 -3.16 -27.18 8.38
N ASN A 465 -3.86 -26.11 8.77
CA ASN A 465 -3.24 -24.88 9.25
C ASN A 465 -4.12 -24.18 10.31
N PRO A 466 -4.28 -24.75 11.52
CA PRO A 466 -5.24 -24.25 12.51
C PRO A 466 -5.06 -22.78 12.89
N ALA A 467 -3.81 -22.27 12.85
CA ALA A 467 -3.51 -20.88 13.16
C ALA A 467 -4.19 -19.89 12.19
N ALA A 468 -4.42 -20.27 10.93
CA ALA A 468 -5.07 -19.43 9.93
C ALA A 468 -6.62 -19.41 10.02
N PHE A 469 -7.20 -20.15 10.98
CA PHE A 469 -8.65 -20.36 11.11
C PHE A 469 -9.14 -20.19 12.57
N THR A 470 -8.41 -19.43 13.38
CA THR A 470 -8.88 -19.01 14.71
C THR A 470 -10.04 -18.01 14.59
N THR A 471 -10.78 -17.76 15.67
CA THR A 471 -11.79 -16.68 15.70
C THR A 471 -11.22 -15.34 15.28
N ASN A 472 -10.00 -15.02 15.71
CA ASN A 472 -9.30 -13.81 15.30
C ASN A 472 -9.02 -13.79 13.79
N ALA A 473 -8.62 -14.92 13.20
CA ALA A 473 -8.43 -15.02 11.75
C ALA A 473 -9.74 -14.84 10.94
N PHE A 474 -10.90 -15.18 11.52
CA PHE A 474 -12.20 -14.90 10.89
C PHE A 474 -12.67 -13.45 11.08
N ILE A 475 -12.29 -12.81 12.19
CA ILE A 475 -12.44 -11.36 12.39
C ILE A 475 -11.64 -10.62 11.31
N GLU A 476 -10.40 -11.00 11.06
CA GLU A 476 -9.54 -10.43 10.00
C GLU A 476 -10.21 -10.48 8.62
N ARG A 477 -10.82 -11.61 8.26
CA ARG A 477 -11.55 -11.76 6.98
C ARG A 477 -12.76 -10.82 6.89
N SER A 478 -13.47 -10.63 7.99
CA SER A 478 -14.63 -9.72 8.05
C SER A 478 -14.20 -8.25 7.97
N VAL A 479 -13.12 -7.88 8.67
CA VAL A 479 -12.52 -6.54 8.62
C VAL A 479 -12.01 -6.24 7.21
N ALA A 480 -11.22 -7.14 6.63
CA ALA A 480 -10.73 -7.03 5.27
C ALA A 480 -11.87 -6.82 4.26
N SER A 481 -12.96 -7.59 4.36
CA SER A 481 -14.12 -7.48 3.45
C SER A 481 -14.69 -6.06 3.36
N MET A 482 -14.97 -5.43 4.51
CA MET A 482 -15.54 -4.09 4.56
C MET A 482 -14.56 -3.02 4.08
N LEU A 483 -13.29 -3.14 4.47
CA LEU A 483 -12.29 -2.13 4.14
C LEU A 483 -11.94 -2.16 2.64
N HIS A 484 -11.82 -3.34 2.03
CA HIS A 484 -11.63 -3.48 0.58
C HIS A 484 -12.84 -2.94 -0.19
N TRP A 485 -14.07 -3.25 0.26
CA TRP A 485 -15.27 -2.68 -0.33
C TRP A 485 -15.25 -1.13 -0.29
N ASN A 486 -14.93 -0.55 0.87
CA ASN A 486 -14.85 0.90 1.02
C ASN A 486 -13.78 1.51 0.08
N ALA A 487 -12.61 0.89 -0.04
CA ALA A 487 -11.55 1.33 -0.95
C ALA A 487 -11.97 1.32 -2.43
N VAL A 488 -12.61 0.23 -2.89
CA VAL A 488 -13.13 0.13 -4.26
C VAL A 488 -14.19 1.20 -4.52
N LYS A 489 -15.09 1.45 -3.57
CA LYS A 489 -16.15 2.46 -3.71
C LYS A 489 -15.59 3.89 -3.70
N GLN A 490 -14.55 4.16 -2.93
CA GLN A 490 -13.82 5.44 -2.98
C GLN A 490 -13.15 5.66 -4.34
N TRP A 491 -12.44 4.65 -4.85
CA TRP A 491 -11.85 4.70 -6.20
C TRP A 491 -12.94 4.91 -7.27
N GLU A 492 -14.04 4.17 -7.18
CA GLU A 492 -15.17 4.29 -8.10
C GLU A 492 -15.71 5.73 -8.12
N MET A 493 -16.02 6.31 -6.96
CA MET A 493 -16.48 7.71 -6.88
C MET A 493 -15.46 8.69 -7.44
N ALA A 494 -14.18 8.50 -7.12
CA ALA A 494 -13.12 9.38 -7.61
C ALA A 494 -13.08 9.40 -9.14
N GLN A 495 -13.22 8.23 -9.78
CA GLN A 495 -13.21 8.09 -11.23
C GLN A 495 -14.53 8.51 -11.89
N VAL A 496 -15.69 8.26 -11.26
CA VAL A 496 -17.01 8.69 -11.77
C VAL A 496 -17.09 10.21 -11.82
N TYR A 497 -16.68 10.88 -10.75
CA TYR A 497 -16.97 12.29 -10.53
C TYR A 497 -15.75 13.20 -10.73
N GLY A 498 -14.59 12.66 -11.11
CA GLY A 498 -13.36 13.43 -11.35
C GLY A 498 -12.87 14.10 -10.06
N LEU A 499 -12.84 13.36 -8.95
CA LEU A 499 -12.53 13.95 -7.63
C LEU A 499 -11.04 14.11 -7.36
N GLU A 500 -10.21 13.74 -8.33
CA GLU A 500 -8.75 13.64 -8.21
C GLU A 500 -8.01 14.90 -8.71
N GLY A 501 -8.72 15.80 -9.39
CA GLY A 501 -8.16 17.00 -10.01
C GLY A 501 -7.69 18.05 -9.03
N ASN A 502 -8.59 18.51 -8.14
CA ASN A 502 -8.27 19.53 -7.14
C ASN A 502 -8.87 19.22 -5.76
N GLN A 503 -8.08 18.54 -4.93
CA GLN A 503 -8.38 18.17 -3.54
C GLN A 503 -8.70 19.39 -2.66
N GLN A 504 -8.14 20.57 -2.95
CA GLN A 504 -8.36 21.79 -2.17
C GLN A 504 -9.82 22.29 -2.24
N TRP A 505 -10.61 21.80 -3.18
CA TRP A 505 -12.05 22.06 -3.23
C TRP A 505 -12.83 21.37 -2.12
N PHE A 506 -12.30 20.26 -1.62
CA PHE A 506 -12.97 19.37 -0.67
C PHE A 506 -12.26 19.33 0.69
N ILE A 507 -10.95 19.57 0.70
CA ILE A 507 -10.13 19.67 1.91
C ILE A 507 -9.79 21.13 2.17
N GLY A 508 -10.24 21.62 3.31
CA GLY A 508 -10.08 23.02 3.70
C GLY A 508 -11.00 23.37 4.85
N ASP A 509 -11.04 24.66 5.19
CA ASP A 509 -11.91 25.20 6.23
C ASP A 509 -12.66 26.44 5.76
N LYS A 510 -13.83 26.67 6.36
CA LYS A 510 -14.50 27.96 6.31
C LYS A 510 -13.80 28.90 7.29
N ASP A 511 -13.22 29.96 6.76
CA ASP A 511 -12.58 30.99 7.56
C ASP A 511 -13.62 31.65 8.49
N PRO A 512 -13.41 31.68 9.81
CA PRO A 512 -14.42 32.16 10.75
C PRO A 512 -14.63 33.68 10.70
N ALA A 513 -13.67 34.45 10.18
CA ALA A 513 -13.75 35.91 10.12
C ALA A 513 -14.39 36.39 8.81
N THR A 514 -14.04 35.76 7.70
CA THR A 514 -14.47 36.17 6.35
C THR A 514 -15.59 35.31 5.78
N GLY A 515 -15.79 34.10 6.33
CA GLY A 515 -16.71 33.11 5.78
C GLY A 515 -16.24 32.47 4.47
N ALA A 516 -15.04 32.79 3.98
CA ALA A 516 -14.49 32.26 2.74
C ALA A 516 -13.97 30.83 2.91
N TRP A 517 -13.94 30.04 1.83
CA TRP A 517 -13.30 28.73 1.84
C TRP A 517 -11.79 28.87 1.66
N LYS A 518 -11.02 28.32 2.59
CA LYS A 518 -9.57 28.17 2.51
C LYS A 518 -9.24 26.71 2.25
N GLY A 519 -8.99 26.39 0.98
CA GLY A 519 -8.49 25.07 0.57
C GLY A 519 -7.12 24.77 1.17
N ARG A 520 -6.85 23.50 1.48
CA ARG A 520 -5.58 23.01 2.03
C ARG A 520 -5.06 21.84 1.22
N GLY A 521 -3.75 21.65 1.21
CA GLY A 521 -3.12 20.53 0.54
C GLY A 521 -2.62 20.77 -0.88
N GLU A 522 -2.40 19.70 -1.62
CA GLU A 522 -2.02 19.73 -3.03
C GLU A 522 -3.26 19.78 -3.92
N ALA A 523 -3.08 20.17 -5.18
CA ALA A 523 -4.16 20.07 -6.15
C ALA A 523 -4.54 18.60 -6.37
N HIS A 524 -3.61 17.74 -6.78
CA HIS A 524 -3.94 16.33 -7.07
C HIS A 524 -3.95 15.48 -5.80
N GLY A 525 -5.09 14.85 -5.51
CA GLY A 525 -5.33 14.14 -4.25
C GLY A 525 -6.73 13.55 -4.17
N TRP A 526 -6.89 12.46 -3.43
CA TRP A 526 -8.23 11.96 -3.06
C TRP A 526 -8.91 12.89 -2.04
N PRO A 527 -10.23 13.17 -2.16
CA PRO A 527 -10.91 14.06 -1.22
C PRO A 527 -11.31 13.36 0.10
N PHE A 528 -11.07 12.05 0.22
CA PHE A 528 -11.55 11.23 1.33
C PHE A 528 -10.68 11.39 2.57
N ASN A 529 -11.03 12.33 3.43
CA ASN A 529 -10.38 12.54 4.72
C ASN A 529 -10.93 11.59 5.81
N SER A 530 -10.86 10.29 5.55
CA SER A 530 -11.41 9.23 6.42
C SER A 530 -10.66 7.92 6.22
N VAL A 531 -11.21 6.83 6.77
CA VAL A 531 -10.74 5.46 6.52
C VAL A 531 -10.70 5.19 5.02
N SER A 532 -9.51 4.90 4.51
CA SER A 532 -9.18 4.78 3.09
C SER A 532 -8.15 3.66 2.87
N LEU A 533 -7.33 3.73 1.83
CA LEU A 533 -6.50 2.65 1.31
C LEU A 533 -5.52 2.04 2.31
N PHE A 534 -4.92 2.83 3.19
CA PHE A 534 -3.93 2.30 4.13
C PHE A 534 -4.54 1.37 5.18
N PHE A 535 -5.86 1.42 5.39
CA PHE A 535 -6.57 0.47 6.26
C PHE A 535 -6.62 -0.95 5.67
N LEU A 536 -6.19 -1.13 4.42
CA LEU A 536 -5.98 -2.46 3.82
C LEU A 536 -4.64 -3.08 4.24
N ALA A 537 -3.78 -2.34 4.93
CA ALA A 537 -2.55 -2.88 5.48
C ALA A 537 -2.83 -4.05 6.44
N PRO A 538 -2.06 -5.15 6.40
CA PRO A 538 -2.14 -6.22 7.40
C PRO A 538 -2.10 -5.71 8.85
N HIS A 539 -1.31 -4.67 9.12
CA HIS A 539 -1.27 -3.99 10.42
C HIS A 539 -2.59 -3.30 10.85
N MET A 540 -3.50 -3.04 9.94
CA MET A 540 -4.83 -2.50 10.23
C MET A 540 -5.93 -3.56 10.18
N VAL A 541 -5.69 -4.66 9.45
CA VAL A 541 -6.64 -5.77 9.29
C VAL A 541 -6.50 -6.83 10.37
N TYR A 542 -5.28 -7.04 10.90
CA TYR A 542 -5.01 -8.09 11.88
C TYR A 542 -5.92 -7.98 13.11
N GLN A 543 -6.17 -9.12 13.74
CA GLN A 543 -6.72 -9.18 15.09
C GLN A 543 -5.65 -9.74 16.02
N GLN A 544 -5.35 -9.04 17.12
CA GLN A 544 -4.33 -9.43 18.08
C GLN A 544 -4.66 -10.77 18.74
N ASP A 545 -3.67 -11.67 18.83
CA ASP A 545 -3.78 -12.88 19.64
C ASP A 545 -3.12 -12.66 21.01
N THR A 546 -3.72 -13.22 22.06
CA THR A 546 -3.15 -13.26 23.41
C THR A 546 -3.10 -14.68 23.94
N ASP A 547 -2.13 -14.97 24.81
CA ASP A 547 -2.14 -16.20 25.60
C ASP A 547 -3.12 -16.11 26.78
N GLY A 548 -3.21 -17.19 27.57
CA GLY A 548 -4.10 -17.27 28.74
C GLY A 548 -3.78 -16.28 29.87
N THR A 549 -2.63 -15.59 29.82
CA THR A 549 -2.25 -14.52 30.77
C THR A 549 -2.59 -13.13 30.26
N GLY A 550 -3.11 -13.02 29.03
CA GLY A 550 -3.37 -11.75 28.35
C GLY A 550 -2.14 -11.18 27.65
N LYS A 551 -1.01 -11.90 27.60
CA LYS A 551 0.18 -11.45 26.88
C LYS A 551 -0.04 -11.57 25.38
N ILE A 552 0.33 -10.52 24.64
CA ILE A 552 0.27 -10.49 23.18
C ILE A 552 1.22 -11.53 22.59
N THR A 553 0.71 -12.41 21.73
CA THR A 553 1.46 -13.46 21.02
C THR A 553 1.56 -13.22 19.52
N ARG A 554 0.64 -12.42 18.95
CA ARG A 554 0.68 -11.99 17.54
C ARG A 554 0.22 -10.54 17.40
N GLU A 555 0.99 -9.76 16.64
CA GLU A 555 0.70 -8.35 16.37
C GLU A 555 1.19 -7.94 14.97
N TRP A 556 0.40 -7.12 14.26
CA TRP A 556 0.75 -6.44 12.99
C TRP A 556 0.89 -7.31 11.74
N TYR A 557 0.53 -8.58 11.79
CA TYR A 557 0.50 -9.45 10.61
C TYR A 557 -0.73 -10.38 10.65
N ASP A 558 -1.25 -10.70 9.47
CA ASP A 558 -2.43 -11.56 9.33
C ASP A 558 -2.13 -13.00 9.76
N ALA A 559 -3.14 -13.71 10.26
CA ALA A 559 -2.98 -15.03 10.85
C ALA A 559 -2.40 -16.07 9.87
N TRP A 560 -2.74 -15.96 8.57
CA TRP A 560 -2.24 -16.85 7.52
C TRP A 560 -0.85 -16.48 7.00
N GLU A 561 -0.27 -15.35 7.43
CA GLU A 561 1.04 -14.86 7.00
C GLU A 561 2.13 -15.09 8.05
N ALA A 562 1.82 -15.82 9.13
CA ALA A 562 2.76 -16.11 10.22
C ALA A 562 4.06 -16.82 9.74
N GLY A 563 3.99 -17.60 8.66
CA GLY A 563 5.15 -18.23 8.03
C GLY A 563 5.99 -17.30 7.15
N ASN A 564 5.53 -16.07 6.89
CA ASN A 564 6.20 -15.08 6.04
C ASN A 564 5.95 -13.64 6.52
N ILE A 565 6.31 -13.36 7.78
CA ILE A 565 6.07 -12.06 8.42
C ILE A 565 6.70 -10.89 7.66
N VAL A 566 7.86 -11.10 7.03
CA VAL A 566 8.52 -10.05 6.20
C VAL A 566 7.63 -9.66 5.02
N GLY A 567 6.96 -10.62 4.38
CA GLY A 567 5.97 -10.34 3.33
C GLY A 567 4.80 -9.50 3.85
N SER A 568 4.31 -9.79 5.06
CA SER A 568 3.22 -9.05 5.71
C SER A 568 3.60 -7.59 6.02
N TYR A 569 4.81 -7.38 6.53
CA TYR A 569 5.32 -6.04 6.81
C TYR A 569 5.61 -5.26 5.53
N TYR A 570 6.08 -5.93 4.47
CA TYR A 570 6.21 -5.31 3.16
C TYR A 570 4.85 -4.86 2.62
N ARG A 571 3.82 -5.71 2.67
CA ARG A 571 2.44 -5.33 2.28
C ARG A 571 1.89 -4.18 3.10
N THR A 572 2.12 -4.19 4.40
CA THR A 572 1.77 -3.06 5.26
C THR A 572 2.45 -1.78 4.75
N ASN A 573 3.76 -1.81 4.52
CA ASN A 573 4.51 -0.65 4.07
C ASN A 573 4.08 -0.20 2.65
N GLN A 574 3.71 -1.11 1.74
CA GLN A 574 3.13 -0.79 0.43
C GLN A 574 1.89 0.09 0.54
N TRP A 575 0.94 -0.29 1.41
CA TRP A 575 -0.31 0.46 1.60
C TRP A 575 -0.09 1.83 2.24
N TYR A 576 0.86 1.93 3.18
CA TYR A 576 1.26 3.20 3.78
C TYR A 576 1.99 4.11 2.78
N GLN A 577 2.90 3.59 1.97
CA GLN A 577 3.61 4.38 0.96
C GLN A 577 2.68 4.83 -0.17
N LEU A 578 1.73 4.00 -0.57
CA LEU A 578 0.66 4.37 -1.52
C LEU A 578 -0.14 5.58 -1.05
N GLN A 579 -0.36 5.70 0.26
CA GLN A 579 -1.03 6.85 0.87
C GLN A 579 -0.38 8.17 0.48
N MET A 580 0.97 8.24 0.46
CA MET A 580 1.70 9.44 0.04
C MET A 580 1.50 9.76 -1.43
N SER A 581 1.17 8.78 -2.27
CA SER A 581 0.92 9.00 -3.69
C SER A 581 -0.54 9.41 -3.93
N VAL A 582 -1.51 8.87 -3.18
CA VAL A 582 -2.96 9.10 -3.37
C VAL A 582 -3.49 10.31 -2.57
N ASN A 583 -2.94 10.54 -1.37
CA ASN A 583 -3.26 11.65 -0.48
C ASN A 583 -2.05 12.59 -0.24
N PRO A 584 -1.26 12.91 -1.29
CA PRO A 584 0.05 13.56 -1.18
C PRO A 584 -0.05 14.93 -0.47
N GLY A 585 -1.22 15.55 -0.52
CA GLY A 585 -1.52 16.84 0.07
C GLY A 585 -2.53 16.85 1.21
N GLY A 586 -2.97 15.72 1.76
CA GLY A 586 -4.04 15.68 2.77
C GLY A 586 -3.69 16.39 4.09
N GLN A 587 -3.69 17.73 4.12
CA GLN A 587 -3.50 18.60 5.29
C GLN A 587 -4.79 18.59 6.13
N SER A 588 -5.15 17.41 6.61
CA SER A 588 -6.26 17.21 7.52
C SER A 588 -5.99 17.81 8.90
N ASP A 589 -7.05 17.93 9.69
CA ASP A 589 -6.96 18.24 11.12
C ASP A 589 -6.67 17.00 11.98
N TRP A 590 -6.20 15.90 11.37
CA TRP A 590 -5.77 14.65 12.01
C TRP A 590 -4.51 14.13 11.32
N VAL A 591 -3.41 13.92 12.05
CA VAL A 591 -2.15 13.37 11.50
C VAL A 591 -2.19 11.88 11.16
N ASN A 592 -3.35 11.24 11.37
CA ASN A 592 -3.61 9.84 11.07
C ASN A 592 -4.54 9.67 9.85
N PHE A 593 -5.08 10.75 9.28
CA PHE A 593 -6.03 10.72 8.17
C PHE A 593 -5.91 11.96 7.30
N SER A 594 -6.01 11.91 5.98
CA SER A 594 -5.91 10.72 5.14
C SER A 594 -4.46 10.23 5.02
N MET A 595 -3.51 10.89 5.70
CA MET A 595 -2.10 10.52 5.88
C MET A 595 -1.84 10.08 7.34
N ASP A 596 -1.18 8.94 7.55
CA ASP A 596 -0.81 8.44 8.88
C ASP A 596 0.70 8.50 9.09
N TRP A 597 1.17 9.75 9.26
CA TRP A 597 2.59 10.09 9.32
C TRP A 597 3.38 9.25 10.34
N PRO A 598 2.85 9.00 11.56
CA PRO A 598 3.59 8.21 12.54
C PRO A 598 3.85 6.77 12.10
N TYR A 599 2.84 6.09 11.54
CA TYR A 599 3.00 4.68 11.14
C TYR A 599 3.70 4.52 9.78
N LEU A 600 3.51 5.48 8.87
CA LEU A 600 4.28 5.53 7.63
C LEU A 600 5.79 5.45 7.89
N THR A 601 6.30 6.33 8.77
CA THR A 601 7.73 6.32 9.13
C THR A 601 8.12 5.10 9.97
N ALA A 602 7.23 4.59 10.82
CA ALA A 602 7.52 3.40 11.62
C ALA A 602 7.69 2.14 10.75
N PHE A 603 6.87 1.96 9.72
CA PHE A 603 6.94 0.76 8.88
C PHE A 603 8.13 0.74 7.93
N ASP A 604 8.60 1.88 7.44
CA ASP A 604 9.88 1.93 6.74
C ASP A 604 11.04 1.48 7.66
N ASP A 605 11.06 1.94 8.92
CA ASP A 605 12.11 1.53 9.86
C ASP A 605 11.99 0.06 10.26
N TYR A 606 10.81 -0.40 10.66
CA TYR A 606 10.58 -1.78 11.09
C TYR A 606 10.87 -2.79 10.00
N LEU A 607 10.43 -2.53 8.76
CA LEU A 607 10.70 -3.43 7.65
C LEU A 607 12.19 -3.45 7.30
N GLY A 608 12.85 -2.29 7.29
CA GLY A 608 14.30 -2.20 7.16
C GLY A 608 15.02 -3.04 8.21
N MET A 609 14.65 -2.92 9.49
CA MET A 609 15.22 -3.72 10.58
C MET A 609 14.94 -5.22 10.44
N LYS A 610 13.76 -5.61 9.95
CA LYS A 610 13.38 -7.02 9.77
C LYS A 610 14.13 -7.68 8.62
N VAL A 611 14.36 -6.97 7.52
CA VAL A 611 15.24 -7.42 6.44
C VAL A 611 16.68 -7.53 6.94
N GLY A 612 17.12 -6.55 7.73
CA GLY A 612 18.42 -6.54 8.39
C GLY A 612 19.58 -6.32 7.42
N THR A 613 20.80 -6.54 7.90
CA THR A 613 22.05 -6.22 7.17
C THR A 613 23.01 -7.41 7.07
N ALA A 614 22.53 -8.63 7.36
CA ALA A 614 23.36 -9.83 7.47
C ALA A 614 24.01 -10.30 6.14
N THR A 615 23.49 -9.84 5.00
CA THR A 615 24.03 -10.14 3.67
C THR A 615 24.10 -8.85 2.84
N PRO A 616 24.94 -8.76 1.80
CA PRO A 616 24.98 -7.59 0.92
C PRO A 616 23.60 -7.24 0.32
N ALA A 617 22.83 -8.26 -0.10
CA ALA A 617 21.47 -8.10 -0.61
C ALA A 617 20.51 -7.53 0.46
N ALA A 618 20.57 -8.05 1.69
CA ALA A 618 19.75 -7.56 2.80
C ALA A 618 20.12 -6.12 3.15
N LYS A 619 21.43 -5.79 3.20
CA LYS A 619 21.90 -4.42 3.43
C LYS A 619 21.42 -3.47 2.33
N ALA A 620 21.57 -3.83 1.06
CA ALA A 620 21.12 -3.01 -0.07
C ALA A 620 19.61 -2.73 0.02
N ALA A 621 18.80 -3.76 0.33
CA ALA A 621 17.37 -3.62 0.56
C ALA A 621 17.08 -2.72 1.78
N ASN A 622 17.76 -2.94 2.91
CA ASN A 622 17.65 -2.11 4.12
C ASN A 622 17.88 -0.62 3.81
N ASP A 623 18.92 -0.29 3.06
CA ASP A 623 19.23 1.09 2.65
C ASP A 623 18.07 1.71 1.82
N THR A 624 17.38 0.92 0.97
CA THR A 624 16.20 1.42 0.22
C THR A 624 15.03 1.81 1.13
N HIS A 625 14.81 1.08 2.23
CA HIS A 625 13.80 1.44 3.23
C HIS A 625 14.15 2.76 3.90
N TYR A 626 15.42 3.01 4.16
CA TYR A 626 15.85 4.25 4.80
C TYR A 626 15.82 5.47 3.88
N VAL A 627 15.92 5.29 2.55
CA VAL A 627 15.59 6.36 1.60
C VAL A 627 14.10 6.73 1.69
N ARG A 628 13.20 5.74 1.75
CA ARG A 628 11.75 5.99 1.93
C ARG A 628 11.43 6.61 3.28
N LEU A 629 12.11 6.19 4.34
CA LEU A 629 11.99 6.82 5.66
C LEU A 629 12.35 8.31 5.61
N LEU A 630 13.42 8.67 4.89
CA LEU A 630 13.81 10.07 4.67
C LEU A 630 12.73 10.82 3.89
N GLN A 631 12.22 10.23 2.80
CA GLN A 631 11.11 10.77 2.01
C GLN A 631 9.87 11.04 2.89
N ALA A 632 9.45 10.08 3.69
CA ALA A 632 8.29 10.20 4.57
C ALA A 632 8.45 11.34 5.60
N ARG A 633 9.65 11.50 6.18
CA ARG A 633 9.92 12.61 7.11
C ARG A 633 9.91 13.97 6.42
N ILE A 634 10.54 14.08 5.25
CA ILE A 634 10.52 15.30 4.43
C ILE A 634 9.08 15.69 4.11
N LYS A 635 8.30 14.74 3.61
CA LYS A 635 6.89 14.98 3.26
C LYS A 635 6.06 15.37 4.48
N SER A 636 6.27 14.69 5.61
CA SER A 636 5.56 15.00 6.85
C SER A 636 5.79 16.46 7.27
N ALA A 637 7.04 16.95 7.22
CA ALA A 637 7.33 18.35 7.54
C ALA A 637 6.61 19.36 6.63
N GLN A 638 6.43 19.01 5.35
CA GLN A 638 5.77 19.86 4.36
C GLN A 638 4.23 19.81 4.45
N TYR A 639 3.65 18.66 4.82
CA TYR A 639 2.22 18.39 4.63
C TYR A 639 1.44 17.97 5.87
N VAL A 640 2.05 17.87 7.04
CA VAL A 640 1.27 18.06 8.26
C VAL A 640 0.65 19.45 8.27
N ASN A 641 -0.51 19.60 8.91
CA ASN A 641 -1.16 20.90 8.96
C ASN A 641 -0.41 21.84 9.92
N ASN A 642 0.55 22.56 9.35
CA ASN A 642 1.41 23.53 10.05
C ASN A 642 0.64 24.78 10.53
N GLY A 643 -0.61 24.97 10.09
CA GLY A 643 -1.49 26.05 10.55
C GLY A 643 -2.19 25.77 11.88
N ILE A 644 -2.14 24.52 12.36
CA ILE A 644 -2.66 24.16 13.69
C ILE A 644 -1.65 24.61 14.76
N VAL A 645 -2.15 25.27 15.81
CA VAL A 645 -1.35 25.66 16.98
C VAL A 645 -0.70 24.45 17.63
N LEU A 646 0.47 24.60 18.26
CA LEU A 646 1.13 23.47 18.92
C LEU A 646 0.35 22.97 20.15
N TYR A 647 -0.26 23.90 20.90
CA TYR A 647 -1.13 23.63 22.03
C TYR A 647 -2.18 24.73 22.14
N ASP A 648 -3.45 24.36 22.33
CA ASP A 648 -4.52 25.29 22.67
C ASP A 648 -4.77 25.29 24.19
N PRO A 649 -4.38 26.34 24.95
CA PRO A 649 -4.59 26.39 26.39
C PRO A 649 -6.07 26.49 26.80
N ALA A 650 -6.96 26.86 25.88
CA ALA A 650 -8.40 26.92 26.14
C ALA A 650 -9.08 25.53 26.04
N GLN A 651 -8.36 24.50 25.55
CA GLN A 651 -8.86 23.13 25.48
C GLN A 651 -7.95 22.18 26.28
N PRO A 652 -8.13 22.08 27.62
CA PRO A 652 -7.26 21.27 28.46
C PRO A 652 -7.42 19.75 28.23
N ASP A 653 -8.54 19.31 27.66
CA ASP A 653 -8.72 17.90 27.25
C ASP A 653 -7.83 17.59 26.03
N LEU A 654 -6.81 16.76 26.23
CA LEU A 654 -5.83 16.42 25.20
C LEU A 654 -6.40 15.54 24.07
N PHE A 655 -7.55 14.88 24.29
CA PHE A 655 -8.23 14.20 23.19
C PHE A 655 -8.90 15.20 22.24
N ALA A 656 -9.47 16.29 22.80
CA ALA A 656 -10.13 17.33 22.05
C ALA A 656 -9.19 18.45 21.57
N ASN A 657 -7.99 18.57 22.12
CA ASN A 657 -7.06 19.63 21.80
C ASN A 657 -6.51 19.49 20.37
N ARG A 658 -6.72 20.53 19.55
CA ARG A 658 -6.31 20.50 18.14
C ARG A 658 -4.81 20.39 17.94
N GLY A 659 -3.99 20.86 18.87
CA GLY A 659 -2.53 20.85 18.69
C GLY A 659 -1.96 19.45 18.50
N ARG A 660 -2.62 18.44 19.06
CA ARG A 660 -2.29 17.02 18.90
C ARG A 660 -2.38 16.54 17.46
N TYR A 661 -3.00 17.31 16.57
CA TYR A 661 -3.21 16.92 15.19
C TYR A 661 -2.44 17.77 14.16
N GLY A 662 -1.55 18.64 14.63
CA GLY A 662 -0.66 19.42 13.77
C GLY A 662 0.78 18.92 13.81
N ARG A 663 1.72 19.85 13.56
CA ARG A 663 3.16 19.60 13.63
C ARG A 663 3.69 19.23 15.03
N GLY A 664 2.90 19.42 16.08
CA GLY A 664 3.24 18.98 17.45
C GLY A 664 3.38 17.46 17.54
N GLN A 665 2.45 16.71 16.94
CA GLN A 665 2.45 15.24 17.00
C GLN A 665 3.64 14.60 16.29
N VAL A 666 4.08 15.20 15.18
CA VAL A 666 5.17 14.66 14.37
C VAL A 666 6.54 15.15 14.81
N ALA A 667 6.62 16.00 15.85
CA ALA A 667 7.89 16.52 16.35
C ALA A 667 8.88 15.41 16.72
N LYS A 668 8.41 14.27 17.28
CA LYS A 668 9.28 13.11 17.56
C LYS A 668 9.95 12.51 16.33
N HIS A 669 9.30 12.58 15.16
CA HIS A 669 9.83 12.06 13.91
C HIS A 669 10.76 13.07 13.21
N LEU A 670 10.53 14.36 13.44
CA LEU A 670 11.27 15.46 12.82
C LEU A 670 12.40 16.01 13.70
N ALA A 671 12.50 15.57 14.97
CA ALA A 671 13.61 15.88 15.84
C ALA A 671 14.95 15.46 15.21
N VAL A 672 15.96 16.32 15.28
CA VAL A 672 17.26 16.08 14.66
C VAL A 672 17.95 14.83 15.23
N ALA A 673 17.68 14.48 16.50
CA ALA A 673 18.13 13.24 17.13
C ALA A 673 17.73 11.98 16.33
N SER A 674 16.62 12.03 15.59
CA SER A 674 16.14 10.94 14.74
C SER A 674 16.96 10.76 13.46
N PHE A 675 17.85 11.70 13.13
CA PHE A 675 18.73 11.68 11.95
C PHE A 675 20.19 11.38 12.30
N ILE A 676 20.57 11.36 13.58
CA ILE A 676 21.94 11.21 14.03
C ILE A 676 22.14 9.93 14.86
N ASP A 677 23.39 9.51 15.07
CA ASP A 677 23.64 8.43 16.01
C ASP A 677 23.25 8.86 17.41
N THR A 678 22.60 7.96 18.14
CA THR A 678 22.14 8.22 19.50
C THR A 678 22.90 7.37 20.51
N ALA A 679 23.06 7.92 21.70
CA ALA A 679 23.57 7.22 22.87
C ALA A 679 22.64 7.51 24.04
N SER A 680 22.33 6.49 24.82
CA SER A 680 21.62 6.59 26.08
C SER A 680 22.29 5.75 27.16
N ASN A 681 21.81 5.88 28.40
CA ASN A 681 22.15 4.98 29.50
C ASN A 681 21.81 3.50 29.22
N ASN A 682 21.04 3.20 28.17
CA ASN A 682 20.69 1.84 27.76
C ASN A 682 21.51 1.32 26.55
N GLY A 683 22.32 2.16 25.91
CA GLY A 683 23.17 1.74 24.79
C GLY A 683 23.36 2.78 23.69
N LYS A 684 24.01 2.37 22.61
CA LYS A 684 24.27 3.21 21.42
C LYS A 684 23.48 2.67 20.23
N ALA A 685 22.94 3.55 19.40
CA ALA A 685 22.26 3.21 18.16
C ALA A 685 22.80 4.07 17.00
N GLN A 686 23.10 3.42 15.88
CA GLN A 686 23.55 4.10 14.67
C GLN A 686 22.37 4.72 13.93
N SER A 687 22.60 5.89 13.32
CA SER A 687 21.62 6.54 12.46
C SER A 687 21.28 5.64 11.28
N ARG A 688 19.99 5.66 10.90
CA ARG A 688 19.49 5.02 9.68
C ARG A 688 20.07 5.62 8.39
N TYR A 689 20.70 6.79 8.47
CA TYR A 689 21.16 7.54 7.29
C TYR A 689 22.68 7.50 7.07
N ARG A 690 23.43 6.73 7.87
CA ARG A 690 24.89 6.58 7.69
C ARG A 690 25.27 6.04 6.31
N PHE A 691 24.43 5.17 5.73
CA PHE A 691 24.66 4.61 4.39
C PHE A 691 24.74 5.68 3.30
N LEU A 692 24.20 6.89 3.51
CA LEU A 692 24.26 7.96 2.52
C LEU A 692 25.70 8.36 2.20
N ASP A 693 26.64 8.27 3.16
CA ASP A 693 28.06 8.53 2.90
C ASP A 693 28.73 7.40 2.10
N GLU A 694 28.18 6.19 2.15
CA GLU A 694 28.61 5.09 1.28
C GLU A 694 28.15 5.32 -0.17
N LEU A 695 27.03 6.03 -0.37
CA LEU A 695 26.52 6.38 -1.70
C LEU A 695 27.20 7.62 -2.29
N SER A 696 27.43 8.64 -1.47
CA SER A 696 28.08 9.90 -1.86
C SER A 696 28.75 10.54 -0.65
N PRO A 697 30.10 10.63 -0.61
CA PRO A 697 30.81 11.13 0.57
C PRO A 697 30.31 12.51 1.04
N GLY A 698 30.02 12.63 2.34
CA GLY A 698 29.52 13.85 2.96
C GLY A 698 28.04 14.13 2.70
N LEU A 699 27.29 13.21 2.09
CA LEU A 699 25.84 13.36 1.94
C LEU A 699 25.11 13.23 3.27
N TYR A 700 25.57 12.34 4.15
CA TYR A 700 24.95 12.17 5.46
C TYR A 700 24.96 13.47 6.31
N PRO A 701 26.09 14.15 6.54
CA PRO A 701 26.09 15.42 7.26
C PRO A 701 25.29 16.52 6.55
N ARG A 702 25.20 16.50 5.21
CA ARG A 702 24.33 17.44 4.47
C ARG A 702 22.84 17.22 4.77
N VAL A 703 22.40 15.97 4.88
CA VAL A 703 21.03 15.62 5.30
C VAL A 703 20.77 16.02 6.74
N VAL A 704 21.75 15.86 7.64
CA VAL A 704 21.63 16.35 9.04
C VAL A 704 21.46 17.88 9.07
N ASN A 705 22.25 18.61 8.29
CA ASN A 705 22.08 20.06 8.12
C ASN A 705 20.69 20.43 7.59
N GLY A 706 20.14 19.66 6.65
CA GLY A 706 18.78 19.84 6.15
C GLY A 706 17.71 19.58 7.23
N ALA A 707 17.89 18.55 8.05
CA ALA A 707 17.02 18.26 9.19
C ALA A 707 17.03 19.37 10.24
N ILE A 708 18.19 19.98 10.53
CA ILE A 708 18.29 21.14 11.43
C ILE A 708 17.53 22.34 10.85
N SER A 709 17.70 22.63 9.55
CA SER A 709 16.94 23.70 8.87
C SER A 709 15.44 23.48 8.96
N GLN A 710 15.00 22.24 8.70
CA GLN A 710 13.60 21.83 8.78
C GLN A 710 13.03 22.02 10.19
N PHE A 711 13.75 21.55 11.22
CA PHE A 711 13.37 21.75 12.62
C PHE A 711 13.30 23.23 12.98
N ASN A 712 14.31 24.02 12.59
CA ASN A 712 14.35 25.45 12.87
C ASN A 712 13.15 26.19 12.25
N ALA A 713 12.82 25.89 11.00
CA ALA A 713 11.69 26.51 10.30
C ALA A 713 10.34 26.14 10.96
N LEU A 714 10.17 24.92 11.45
CA LEU A 714 8.91 24.47 12.05
C LEU A 714 8.73 24.89 13.51
N TYR A 715 9.81 24.90 14.31
CA TYR A 715 9.69 24.94 15.76
C TYR A 715 10.45 26.11 16.41
N SER A 716 11.60 26.52 15.86
CA SER A 716 12.50 27.44 16.59
C SER A 716 11.89 28.83 16.84
N GLN A 717 10.98 29.29 15.98
CA GLN A 717 10.35 30.60 16.10
C GLN A 717 9.15 30.62 17.05
N THR A 718 8.74 29.46 17.58
CA THR A 718 7.59 29.37 18.48
C THR A 718 7.97 29.81 19.91
N ALA A 719 7.11 30.61 20.53
CA ALA A 719 7.30 31.03 21.92
C ALA A 719 7.03 29.87 22.89
N ALA A 720 7.67 29.86 24.06
CA ALA A 720 7.50 28.80 25.05
C ALA A 720 6.05 28.65 25.54
N SER A 721 5.28 29.75 25.55
CA SER A 721 3.85 29.76 25.90
C SER A 721 2.95 29.07 24.87
N ALA A 722 3.42 28.86 23.63
CA ALA A 722 2.69 28.13 22.60
C ALA A 722 2.83 26.60 22.75
N TRP A 723 3.73 26.14 23.63
CA TRP A 723 3.92 24.73 23.94
C TRP A 723 3.20 24.36 25.24
N ARG A 724 2.69 23.14 25.30
CA ARG A 724 2.29 22.54 26.57
C ARG A 724 3.54 22.24 27.40
N ARG A 725 3.50 22.50 28.70
CA ARG A 725 4.48 21.97 29.65
C ARG A 725 4.04 20.59 30.11
N CYS A 726 4.96 19.61 30.05
CA CYS A 726 4.61 18.23 30.39
C CYS A 726 4.23 18.13 31.87
N ASP A 727 3.08 17.52 32.12
CA ASP A 727 2.63 17.09 33.44
C ASP A 727 2.99 15.60 33.62
N PRO A 728 3.97 15.26 34.49
CA PRO A 728 4.39 13.87 34.69
C PRO A 728 3.28 12.98 35.25
N ASP A 729 2.29 13.55 35.92
CA ASP A 729 1.16 12.81 36.49
C ASP A 729 -0.01 12.66 35.51
N ASN A 730 0.03 13.40 34.39
CA ASN A 730 -0.96 13.24 33.34
C ASN A 730 -0.62 12.05 32.43
N SER A 731 -1.50 11.05 32.44
CA SER A 731 -1.44 9.88 31.57
C SER A 731 -2.66 9.75 30.65
N GLN A 732 -3.36 10.87 30.36
CA GLN A 732 -4.60 10.88 29.59
C GLN A 732 -4.43 10.18 28.23
N LEU A 733 -3.25 10.29 27.61
CA LEU A 733 -2.94 9.66 26.32
C LEU A 733 -2.36 8.24 26.44
N GLY A 734 -2.52 7.60 27.61
CA GLY A 734 -2.13 6.20 27.88
C GLY A 734 -0.75 6.04 28.51
N GLU A 735 0.04 7.11 28.60
CA GLU A 735 1.40 7.11 29.15
C GLU A 735 1.75 8.51 29.70
N PRO A 736 2.67 8.61 30.69
CA PRO A 736 3.07 9.89 31.26
C PRO A 736 3.61 10.86 30.21
N GLU A 737 3.16 12.12 30.23
CA GLU A 737 3.50 13.12 29.21
C GLU A 737 4.99 13.28 28.88
N PRO A 738 5.94 13.32 29.86
CA PRO A 738 7.36 13.49 29.57
C PRO A 738 7.95 12.38 28.69
N TRP A 739 7.33 11.19 28.72
CA TRP A 739 7.76 9.99 28.01
C TRP A 739 6.77 9.58 26.92
N ALA A 740 5.74 10.38 26.71
CA ALA A 740 4.73 10.10 25.72
C ALA A 740 5.37 10.15 24.34
N GLY A 741 5.11 9.12 23.54
CA GLY A 741 5.69 8.93 22.23
C GLY A 741 5.40 10.09 21.30
N PHE A 742 4.43 10.95 21.57
CA PHE A 742 4.05 12.05 20.68
C PHE A 742 4.79 13.36 20.91
N ARG A 743 5.70 13.47 21.89
CA ARG A 743 6.47 14.70 22.23
C ARG A 743 5.61 15.97 22.17
N TYR A 744 4.36 15.84 22.59
CA TYR A 744 3.34 16.88 22.46
C TYR A 744 3.59 18.08 23.38
N CYS A 745 4.38 17.86 24.41
CA CYS A 745 4.76 18.84 25.41
C CYS A 745 6.29 18.95 25.50
N LEU A 746 6.74 20.03 26.13
CA LEU A 746 8.11 20.23 26.55
C LEU A 746 8.19 20.03 28.06
N ASP A 747 9.12 19.21 28.52
CA ASP A 747 9.33 18.99 29.95
C ASP A 747 9.78 20.28 30.66
N ALA A 748 9.67 20.29 32.00
CA ALA A 748 9.66 21.53 32.77
C ALA A 748 11.04 22.16 32.99
N GLN A 749 12.12 21.39 32.95
CA GLN A 749 13.44 21.83 33.40
C GLN A 749 14.55 21.25 32.55
N ARG A 750 15.62 22.02 32.38
CA ARG A 750 16.85 21.55 31.77
C ARG A 750 17.56 20.57 32.71
N THR A 751 17.92 19.39 32.23
CA THR A 751 18.67 18.39 32.99
C THR A 751 19.99 18.06 32.30
N PRO A 752 21.12 17.88 33.02
CA PRO A 752 22.38 17.53 32.39
C PRO A 752 22.29 16.21 31.61
N LEU A 753 22.91 16.16 30.43
CA LEU A 753 23.18 14.89 29.75
C LEU A 753 24.09 14.02 30.63
N GLY A 754 23.89 12.71 30.59
CA GLY A 754 24.83 11.78 31.22
C GLY A 754 26.18 11.80 30.51
N GLN A 755 27.26 11.55 31.25
CA GLN A 755 28.62 11.51 30.70
C GLN A 755 29.21 10.12 30.84
N ALA A 756 29.69 9.55 29.73
CA ALA A 756 30.37 8.28 29.71
C ALA A 756 31.84 8.42 30.16
N ALA A 757 32.47 7.29 30.49
CA ALA A 757 33.87 7.26 30.96
C ALA A 757 34.88 7.81 29.93
N ASP A 758 34.53 7.78 28.64
CA ASP A 758 35.33 8.33 27.53
C ASP A 758 35.10 9.85 27.32
N GLY A 759 34.30 10.49 28.19
CA GLY A 759 33.95 11.91 28.11
C GLY A 759 32.82 12.23 27.12
N SER A 760 32.30 11.25 26.38
CA SER A 760 31.14 11.45 25.50
C SER A 760 29.83 11.59 26.30
N TYR A 761 28.83 12.26 25.72
CA TYR A 761 27.53 12.42 26.35
C TYR A 761 26.51 11.37 25.89
N PHE A 762 25.52 11.08 26.73
CA PHE A 762 24.39 10.21 26.44
C PHE A 762 23.09 10.77 27.04
N MET A 763 21.96 10.42 26.44
CA MET A 763 20.63 10.76 26.95
C MET A 763 20.27 9.91 28.17
N ASN A 764 19.76 10.54 29.22
CA ASN A 764 19.14 9.81 30.32
C ASN A 764 17.76 9.31 29.88
N GLN A 765 17.54 7.99 29.94
CA GLN A 765 16.26 7.38 29.60
C GLN A 765 15.63 6.68 30.79
N VAL A 766 14.30 6.69 30.81
CA VAL A 766 13.45 5.87 31.69
C VAL A 766 12.64 4.94 30.77
N ASN A 767 12.66 3.64 31.04
CA ASN A 767 11.96 2.64 30.22
C ASN A 767 12.27 2.76 28.71
N TYR A 768 13.56 2.94 28.36
CA TYR A 768 14.06 3.12 26.99
C TYR A 768 13.56 4.38 26.25
N ARG A 769 13.05 5.37 26.98
CA ARG A 769 12.51 6.61 26.42
C ARG A 769 13.25 7.82 26.96
N ALA A 770 13.61 8.75 26.08
CA ALA A 770 14.20 10.04 26.43
C ALA A 770 13.11 11.13 26.39
N THR A 771 13.23 12.14 27.24
CA THR A 771 12.37 13.33 27.16
C THR A 771 12.69 14.11 25.89
N THR A 772 11.80 15.04 25.51
CA THR A 772 12.06 15.97 24.41
C THR A 772 13.35 16.76 24.69
N GLU A 773 13.51 17.30 25.90
CA GLU A 773 14.69 18.07 26.30
C GLU A 773 16.00 17.28 26.16
N GLN A 774 16.05 16.04 26.64
CA GLN A 774 17.24 15.19 26.54
C GLN A 774 17.60 14.92 25.08
N ALA A 775 16.58 14.68 24.24
CA ALA A 775 16.78 14.43 22.82
C ALA A 775 17.30 15.67 22.07
N GLU A 776 16.78 16.86 22.38
CA GLU A 776 17.21 18.11 21.73
C GLU A 776 18.61 18.53 22.20
N GLN A 777 18.93 18.43 23.49
CA GLN A 777 20.26 18.71 24.00
C GLN A 777 21.32 17.76 23.44
N TYR A 778 21.05 16.46 23.46
CA TYR A 778 21.95 15.46 22.87
C TYR A 778 22.10 15.71 21.36
N GLY A 779 20.99 16.02 20.70
CA GLY A 779 20.95 16.41 19.29
C GLY A 779 21.92 17.54 18.97
N LEU A 780 21.82 18.65 19.70
CA LEU A 780 22.67 19.82 19.51
C LEU A 780 24.16 19.48 19.71
N TRP A 781 24.49 18.78 20.80
CA TRP A 781 25.86 18.36 21.07
C TRP A 781 26.40 17.47 19.95
N LYS A 782 25.66 16.42 19.59
CA LYS A 782 26.12 15.44 18.59
C LYS A 782 26.23 16.05 17.20
N ALA A 783 25.29 16.90 16.79
CA ALA A 783 25.37 17.62 15.52
C ALA A 783 26.59 18.56 15.47
N THR A 784 26.92 19.21 16.59
CA THR A 784 28.15 20.02 16.71
C THR A 784 29.40 19.16 16.51
N GLN A 785 29.46 17.97 17.13
CA GLN A 785 30.59 17.03 16.95
C GLN A 785 30.69 16.50 15.51
N MET A 786 29.58 16.46 14.78
CA MET A 786 29.54 16.07 13.37
C MET A 786 29.95 17.20 12.42
N GLY A 787 30.23 18.40 12.92
CA GLY A 787 30.57 19.56 12.08
C GLY A 787 29.37 20.14 11.33
N ALA A 788 28.16 20.07 11.92
CA ALA A 788 26.99 20.74 11.37
C ALA A 788 27.18 22.26 11.26
N ASP A 789 26.41 22.90 10.37
CA ASP A 789 26.55 24.32 10.06
C ASP A 789 26.37 25.22 11.31
N PRO A 790 27.35 26.08 11.65
CA PRO A 790 27.29 26.90 12.86
C PRO A 790 26.10 27.86 12.94
N ALA A 791 25.63 28.40 11.82
CA ALA A 791 24.50 29.33 11.80
C ALA A 791 23.19 28.60 12.12
N ARG A 792 23.00 27.39 11.58
CA ARG A 792 21.84 26.53 11.88
C ARG A 792 21.85 26.06 13.33
N LEU A 793 23.01 25.66 13.85
CA LEU A 793 23.20 25.28 15.24
C LEU A 793 22.89 26.44 16.19
N LYS A 794 23.27 27.68 15.84
CA LYS A 794 22.98 28.86 16.66
C LYS A 794 21.48 29.07 16.85
N VAL A 795 20.69 28.98 15.79
CA VAL A 795 19.23 29.13 15.86
C VAL A 795 18.60 28.06 16.76
N TRP A 796 19.04 26.81 16.61
CA TRP A 796 18.55 25.69 17.43
C TRP A 796 18.96 25.82 18.89
N SER A 797 20.23 26.17 19.16
CA SER A 797 20.74 26.42 20.52
C SER A 797 19.99 27.56 21.20
N ASP A 798 19.73 28.66 20.50
CA ASP A 798 18.97 29.78 21.05
C ASP A 798 17.53 29.37 21.40
N TRP A 799 16.93 28.48 20.60
CA TRP A 799 15.61 27.93 20.92
C TRP A 799 15.65 27.03 22.16
N ILE A 800 16.65 26.14 22.27
CA ILE A 800 16.82 25.30 23.48
C ILE A 800 16.97 26.19 24.72
N ASP A 801 17.82 27.21 24.68
CA ASP A 801 18.05 28.11 25.81
C ASP A 801 16.78 28.95 26.16
N ARG A 802 15.88 29.20 25.20
CA ARG A 802 14.56 29.81 25.46
C ARG A 802 13.55 28.83 26.05
N MET A 803 13.52 27.59 25.57
CA MET A 803 12.55 26.59 26.03
C MET A 803 12.88 26.03 27.41
N TRP A 804 14.18 25.87 27.68
CA TRP A 804 14.76 25.39 28.92
C TRP A 804 15.96 26.27 29.31
N PRO A 805 15.71 27.40 30.00
CA PRO A 805 16.76 28.27 30.49
C PRO A 805 17.80 27.51 31.30
N LYS A 806 19.06 27.90 31.16
CA LYS A 806 20.12 27.36 32.00
C LYS A 806 19.82 27.76 33.47
N PRO A 807 20.03 26.83 34.43
CA PRO A 807 19.84 27.13 35.85
C PRO A 807 20.73 28.27 36.33
#